data_AF-A0A7X9LBA4-F1
#
_entry.id   AF-A0A7X9LBA4-F1
#
_cell.length_a   1.000
_cell.length_b   1.000
_cell.length_c   1.000
_cell.angle_alpha   90.00
_cell.angle_beta   90.00
_cell.angle_gamma   90.00
#
_symmetry.space_group_name_H-M   'P 1'
#
loop_
_entity.id
_entity.type
_entity.pdbx_description
1 polymer ?
#
loop_
_entity_poly.entity_id
_entity_poly.type
_entity_poly.pdbx_seq_one_letter_code
_entity_poly.pdbx_strand_id
1 'polypeptide(L)'
;MVFERLKSALTGQPPGPHNQLKAALGPIRAVSEPLFERAVRFVQDGSGPEVLLALDAGHAPDLDRLLIEPGRVTSWTPWLADSLTKRLQQVGISGDPRTAVVGPRAELYRNTAIGQPQFLRFGYLLAAVGAGPNRRVDGVPAWLTALLNDLATLTERSALPHLQWPPERFADLLRHDGCPEADIPATVFLAFCQQEKVWGSQTVRPHELPGIDNYLLGFGQLIPPGAVARLTADARTAIAERAKANPAVGHALAPMLAQLAVDKAKGVRVAAIAGLAVLPDELQATVLRQVLRTTPASVAAELIEYLSRTAAGGALLDEAVAAGAKLGAAVAKANARREALGPAEPQNLFVPAFTPYPDELDEERAVAELRRFVDAQLARSGGGEHAWQIKRARELGQVTDRDLWQIVQAAAGRQAPPKALEVFSFHSVTSAVRSFNPLHVLRLEAELLRRNGRERQFRLGWVARDRTDEVTDLRQIADAVRRISAAPEVAAQVPDLARTSSWWSAVEPEAAWPWFAERLDVLQDWLTGSAQDAGDALAVLEAFPALPPALLPSIAAVALGDSRRNRPLAQAVLAKHGLARGLAEQGLGDGRGEIRAASASWLAAVRDPGAIPAVRAALAKEKREVPRAAMLNALRDLGDDVTADLAPDRLLTEARAGLKGKRPPALDWFGFDQLPALRWADGSAVDATIPTWWVVLANKVKDPDGSGLLDLYLGRLAADSAEALGRFMLASWIGQDTRHPDAQESRAHAEAEGRRRHQWAQERLRRLVASPKTKPEYVEQAREWAAIPAEQHIRDAYAQHQATYLGSAAAHRGLLALTTRMPGIELADAVQSYIRNHGARRAQVDSLIHALYANGQPAAVQLLLSVSRRFKQASVQATAGRLVESLAEQRGWTAEELADRTIPAAGFDGDALLHLDFGTRAFVGRATPSGTIELSTADGKP
;
A
#
# COMPACT_ATOMS: atom_id res chain seq x y z
N MET A 1 -36.34 47.13 12.97
CA MET A 1 -36.98 45.94 13.59
C MET A 1 -38.22 46.29 14.41
N VAL A 2 -38.22 47.34 15.25
CA VAL A 2 -39.40 47.79 16.03
C VAL A 2 -40.55 48.31 15.14
N PHE A 3 -40.23 48.99 14.03
CA PHE A 3 -41.21 49.59 13.12
C PHE A 3 -42.06 48.56 12.35
N GLU A 4 -41.46 47.45 11.90
CA GLU A 4 -42.18 46.36 11.20
C GLU A 4 -43.06 45.53 12.13
N ARG A 5 -42.63 45.34 13.39
CA ARG A 5 -43.45 44.68 14.42
C ARG A 5 -44.67 45.54 14.81
N LEU A 6 -44.50 46.86 14.91
CA LEU A 6 -45.60 47.81 15.14
C LEU A 6 -46.59 47.82 13.96
N LYS A 7 -46.09 47.71 12.73
CA LYS A 7 -46.93 47.70 11.52
C LYS A 7 -47.79 46.42 11.42
N SER A 8 -47.22 45.25 11.72
CA SER A 8 -47.96 43.97 11.75
C SER A 8 -48.98 43.90 12.90
N ALA A 9 -48.67 44.49 14.06
CA ALA A 9 -49.61 44.58 15.19
C ALA A 9 -50.81 45.51 14.92
N LEU A 10 -50.63 46.54 14.08
CA LEU A 10 -51.68 47.51 13.75
C LEU A 10 -52.56 47.09 12.56
N THR A 11 -52.10 46.20 11.68
CA THR A 11 -52.84 45.79 10.47
C THR A 11 -53.51 44.41 10.56
N GLY A 12 -53.27 43.66 11.65
CA GLY A 12 -53.79 42.29 11.80
C GLY A 12 -53.26 41.29 10.76
N GLN A 13 -52.30 41.70 9.92
CA GLN A 13 -51.62 40.79 9.00
C GLN A 13 -50.46 40.11 9.71
N PRO A 14 -50.33 38.77 9.62
CA PRO A 14 -49.17 38.07 10.15
C PRO A 14 -47.90 38.66 9.52
N PRO A 15 -46.79 38.76 10.28
CA PRO A 15 -45.55 39.31 9.75
C PRO A 15 -45.15 38.51 8.50
N GLY A 16 -44.88 39.22 7.40
CA GLY A 16 -44.46 38.60 6.15
C GLY A 16 -43.18 37.75 6.31
N PRO A 17 -42.87 36.86 5.35
CA PRO A 17 -41.76 35.92 5.51
C PRO A 17 -40.43 36.67 5.67
N HIS A 18 -39.54 36.16 6.51
CA HIS A 18 -38.24 36.79 6.76
C HIS A 18 -37.46 36.99 5.45
N ASN A 19 -36.95 38.21 5.22
CA ASN A 19 -36.21 38.54 3.99
C ASN A 19 -34.98 37.63 3.80
N GLN A 20 -34.31 37.24 4.88
CA GLN A 20 -33.17 36.33 4.84
C GLN A 20 -33.59 34.91 4.45
N LEU A 21 -34.77 34.44 4.86
CA LEU A 21 -35.31 33.15 4.42
C LEU A 21 -35.66 33.19 2.92
N LYS A 22 -36.26 34.28 2.45
CA LYS A 22 -36.53 34.49 1.02
C LYS A 22 -35.24 34.51 0.20
N ALA A 23 -34.19 35.17 0.71
CA ALA A 23 -32.89 35.22 0.03
C ALA A 23 -32.21 33.84 0.00
N ALA A 24 -32.22 33.10 1.11
CA ALA A 24 -31.66 31.76 1.23
C ALA A 24 -32.30 30.74 0.27
N LEU A 25 -33.61 30.86 0.03
CA LEU A 25 -34.37 29.98 -0.88
C LEU A 25 -34.51 30.55 -2.29
N GLY A 26 -33.99 31.76 -2.56
CA GLY A 26 -34.11 32.48 -3.83
C GLY A 26 -33.79 31.65 -5.10
N PRO A 27 -32.75 30.77 -5.09
CA PRO A 27 -32.45 29.91 -6.24
C PRO A 27 -33.59 29.00 -6.69
N ILE A 28 -34.57 28.67 -5.84
CA ILE A 28 -35.75 27.87 -6.22
C ILE A 28 -36.56 28.55 -7.33
N ARG A 29 -36.53 29.89 -7.41
CA ARG A 29 -37.20 30.67 -8.47
C ARG A 29 -36.70 30.28 -9.87
N ALA A 30 -35.45 29.83 -9.99
CA ALA A 30 -34.86 29.37 -11.24
C ALA A 30 -35.48 28.03 -11.73
N VAL A 31 -36.22 27.34 -10.86
CA VAL A 31 -37.09 26.21 -11.21
C VAL A 31 -38.53 26.69 -11.42
N SER A 32 -39.11 27.38 -10.43
CA SER A 32 -40.50 27.86 -10.49
C SER A 32 -40.80 28.84 -9.34
N GLU A 33 -41.44 29.98 -9.66
CA GLU A 33 -41.89 30.96 -8.66
C GLU A 33 -42.95 30.39 -7.68
N PRO A 34 -44.00 29.66 -8.13
CA PRO A 34 -44.90 28.95 -7.23
C PRO A 34 -44.21 27.95 -6.27
N LEU A 35 -43.17 27.26 -6.73
CA LEU A 35 -42.42 26.32 -5.89
C LEU A 35 -41.64 27.07 -4.80
N PHE A 36 -41.04 28.20 -5.15
CA PHE A 36 -40.36 29.09 -4.21
C PHE A 36 -41.30 29.61 -3.10
N GLU A 37 -42.47 30.14 -3.45
CA GLU A 37 -43.40 30.69 -2.46
C GLU A 37 -43.94 29.61 -1.51
N ARG A 38 -44.22 28.40 -2.02
CA ARG A 38 -44.62 27.25 -1.18
C ARG A 38 -43.49 26.82 -0.24
N ALA A 39 -42.25 26.78 -0.73
CA ALA A 39 -41.07 26.43 0.06
C ALA A 39 -40.83 27.43 1.20
N VAL A 40 -40.90 28.74 0.91
CA VAL A 40 -40.76 29.81 1.91
C VAL A 40 -41.86 29.71 2.97
N ARG A 41 -43.11 29.54 2.55
CA ARG A 41 -44.25 29.42 3.46
C ARG A 41 -44.12 28.20 4.38
N PHE A 42 -43.75 27.04 3.81
CA PHE A 42 -43.51 25.83 4.60
C PHE A 42 -42.45 26.08 5.69
N VAL A 43 -41.30 26.66 5.37
CA VAL A 43 -40.27 26.92 6.38
C VAL A 43 -40.75 27.95 7.42
N GLN A 44 -41.43 29.00 6.98
CA GLN A 44 -41.89 30.08 7.85
C GLN A 44 -42.87 29.60 8.93
N ASP A 45 -43.93 28.88 8.56
CA ASP A 45 -45.04 28.55 9.46
C ASP A 45 -45.50 27.09 9.43
N GLY A 46 -44.95 26.27 8.51
CA GLY A 46 -45.31 24.86 8.36
C GLY A 46 -46.44 24.58 7.37
N SER A 47 -47.03 25.61 6.76
CA SER A 47 -48.14 25.43 5.83
C SER A 47 -47.68 24.83 4.50
N GLY A 48 -48.43 23.86 3.99
CA GLY A 48 -48.17 23.21 2.70
C GLY A 48 -47.01 22.20 2.70
N PRO A 49 -46.99 21.21 3.63
CA PRO A 49 -45.91 20.22 3.73
C PRO A 49 -45.75 19.35 2.47
N GLU A 50 -46.79 19.26 1.63
CA GLU A 50 -46.74 18.56 0.34
C GLU A 50 -45.77 19.22 -0.66
N VAL A 51 -45.21 20.39 -0.35
CA VAL A 51 -44.09 20.96 -1.11
C VAL A 51 -42.85 20.08 -1.07
N LEU A 52 -42.61 19.34 0.03
CA LEU A 52 -41.43 18.48 0.18
C LEU A 52 -41.34 17.42 -0.91
N LEU A 53 -42.48 16.86 -1.33
CA LEU A 53 -42.54 15.87 -2.42
C LEU A 53 -42.16 16.46 -3.78
N ALA A 54 -42.36 17.77 -3.96
CA ALA A 54 -42.07 18.47 -5.22
C ALA A 54 -40.60 18.93 -5.34
N LEU A 55 -39.79 18.75 -4.28
CA LEU A 55 -38.39 19.18 -4.24
C LEU A 55 -37.40 18.05 -4.56
N ASP A 56 -37.88 16.81 -4.66
CA ASP A 56 -37.04 15.66 -4.93
C ASP A 56 -36.47 15.66 -6.36
N ALA A 57 -35.48 14.79 -6.60
CA ALA A 57 -34.84 14.68 -7.92
C ALA A 57 -35.79 14.22 -9.04
N GLY A 58 -36.91 13.58 -8.71
CA GLY A 58 -37.92 13.13 -9.68
C GLY A 58 -38.77 14.29 -10.21
N HIS A 59 -39.07 15.27 -9.38
CA HIS A 59 -39.91 16.42 -9.72
C HIS A 59 -39.10 17.67 -10.10
N ALA A 60 -37.90 17.84 -9.53
CA ALA A 60 -37.04 18.99 -9.75
C ALA A 60 -35.56 18.58 -9.95
N PRO A 61 -35.20 17.97 -11.09
CA PRO A 61 -33.90 17.31 -11.29
C PRO A 61 -32.68 18.22 -11.26
N ASP A 62 -32.85 19.54 -11.50
CA ASP A 62 -31.74 20.51 -11.46
C ASP A 62 -31.64 21.26 -10.12
N LEU A 63 -32.58 21.05 -9.20
CA LEU A 63 -32.75 21.90 -8.02
C LEU A 63 -31.57 21.78 -7.05
N ASP A 64 -31.03 20.57 -6.87
CA ASP A 64 -29.85 20.35 -6.02
C ASP A 64 -28.64 21.11 -6.54
N ARG A 65 -28.38 21.10 -7.85
CA ARG A 65 -27.29 21.87 -8.48
C ARG A 65 -27.52 23.37 -8.38
N LEU A 66 -28.74 23.84 -8.60
CA LEU A 66 -29.09 25.26 -8.47
C LEU A 66 -28.93 25.77 -7.03
N LEU A 67 -29.08 24.89 -6.04
CA LEU A 67 -28.82 25.19 -4.63
C LEU A 67 -27.40 24.84 -4.18
N ILE A 68 -26.52 24.35 -5.07
CA ILE A 68 -25.15 23.92 -4.72
C ILE A 68 -25.17 22.80 -3.66
N GLU A 69 -25.96 21.76 -3.91
CA GLU A 69 -26.06 20.52 -3.13
C GLU A 69 -26.20 20.72 -1.60
N PRO A 70 -27.20 21.49 -1.12
CA PRO A 70 -27.21 22.00 0.25
C PRO A 70 -27.26 20.90 1.33
N GLY A 71 -27.86 19.75 1.06
CA GLY A 71 -27.90 18.64 2.01
C GLY A 71 -26.67 17.73 2.02
N ARG A 72 -25.60 18.02 1.27
CA ARG A 72 -24.51 17.07 0.99
C ARG A 72 -23.13 17.66 1.32
N VAL A 73 -22.20 16.81 1.72
CA VAL A 73 -20.77 17.17 1.86
C VAL A 73 -20.02 16.66 0.62
N THR A 74 -19.34 17.55 -0.10
CA THR A 74 -18.61 17.23 -1.34
C THR A 74 -17.16 17.69 -1.28
N SER A 75 -16.31 17.08 -2.12
CA SER A 75 -14.86 17.32 -2.18
C SER A 75 -14.51 18.72 -2.67
N TRP A 76 -15.37 19.28 -3.50
CA TRP A 76 -15.23 20.57 -4.13
C TRP A 76 -16.62 21.09 -4.43
N THR A 77 -16.78 22.41 -4.41
CA THR A 77 -18.02 23.05 -4.83
C THR A 77 -18.38 22.56 -6.24
N PRO A 78 -19.57 21.99 -6.45
CA PRO A 78 -19.98 21.49 -7.75
C PRO A 78 -19.85 22.56 -8.84
N TRP A 79 -19.28 22.18 -9.98
CA TRP A 79 -19.28 23.05 -11.14
C TRP A 79 -20.70 23.20 -11.69
N LEU A 80 -21.12 24.44 -11.93
CA LEU A 80 -22.44 24.75 -12.44
C LEU A 80 -22.37 24.99 -13.95
N ALA A 81 -23.16 24.24 -14.72
CA ALA A 81 -23.22 24.41 -16.17
C ALA A 81 -23.77 25.79 -16.57
N ASP A 82 -23.28 26.35 -17.68
CA ASP A 82 -23.68 27.69 -18.16
C ASP A 82 -25.20 27.85 -18.31
N SER A 83 -25.92 26.79 -18.66
CA SER A 83 -27.38 26.78 -18.76
C SER A 83 -28.06 27.05 -17.41
N LEU A 84 -27.54 26.48 -16.32
CA LEU A 84 -28.06 26.70 -14.96
C LEU A 84 -27.65 28.07 -14.42
N THR A 85 -26.42 28.51 -14.71
CA THR A 85 -25.95 29.86 -14.39
C THR A 85 -26.84 30.93 -15.01
N LYS A 86 -27.25 30.77 -16.28
CA LYS A 86 -28.19 31.69 -16.95
C LYS A 86 -29.57 31.73 -16.28
N ARG A 87 -30.09 30.59 -15.81
CA ARG A 87 -31.37 30.53 -15.09
C ARG A 87 -31.31 31.28 -13.75
N LEU A 88 -30.19 31.19 -13.02
CA LEU A 88 -29.97 31.98 -11.80
C LEU A 88 -29.93 33.48 -12.10
N GLN A 89 -29.28 33.89 -13.18
CA GLN A 89 -29.23 35.30 -13.59
C GLN A 89 -30.62 35.85 -13.93
N GLN A 90 -31.47 35.07 -14.59
CA GLN A 90 -32.85 35.45 -14.93
C GLN A 90 -33.71 35.74 -13.69
N VAL A 91 -33.38 35.15 -12.54
CA VAL A 91 -34.07 35.38 -11.26
C VAL A 91 -33.32 36.34 -10.33
N GLY A 92 -32.36 37.11 -10.87
CA GLY A 92 -31.66 38.17 -10.16
C GLY A 92 -30.42 37.73 -9.36
N ILE A 93 -29.97 36.48 -9.50
CA ILE A 93 -28.75 35.98 -8.85
C ILE A 93 -27.59 36.09 -9.85
N SER A 94 -26.75 37.11 -9.68
CA SER A 94 -25.60 37.41 -10.55
C SER A 94 -24.27 37.32 -9.79
N GLY A 95 -23.15 37.19 -10.52
CA GLY A 95 -21.82 36.94 -9.94
C GLY A 95 -21.44 35.46 -9.96
N ASP A 96 -20.39 35.09 -9.20
CA ASP A 96 -19.98 33.69 -9.06
C ASP A 96 -21.06 32.91 -8.31
N PRO A 97 -21.72 31.90 -8.94
CA PRO A 97 -22.76 31.12 -8.29
C PRO A 97 -22.29 30.44 -7.00
N ARG A 98 -20.99 30.12 -6.90
CA ARG A 98 -20.38 29.48 -5.72
C ARG A 98 -20.35 30.39 -4.50
N THR A 99 -20.54 31.70 -4.66
CA THR A 99 -20.67 32.66 -3.56
C THR A 99 -22.08 33.23 -3.49
N ALA A 100 -22.68 33.57 -4.63
CA ALA A 100 -23.98 34.24 -4.70
C ALA A 100 -25.15 33.34 -4.26
N VAL A 101 -25.06 32.01 -4.44
CA VAL A 101 -26.09 31.05 -4.00
C VAL A 101 -25.94 30.69 -2.52
N VAL A 102 -24.70 30.47 -2.07
CA VAL A 102 -24.40 29.99 -0.72
C VAL A 102 -24.41 31.10 0.33
N GLY A 103 -24.02 32.33 -0.05
CA GLY A 103 -23.89 33.47 0.85
C GLY A 103 -25.18 33.78 1.63
N PRO A 104 -26.34 33.90 0.97
CA PRO A 104 -27.63 34.11 1.66
C PRO A 104 -28.00 32.99 2.64
N ARG A 105 -27.69 31.72 2.33
CA ARG A 105 -27.88 30.62 3.28
C ARG A 105 -26.92 30.71 4.46
N ALA A 106 -25.65 31.04 4.23
CA ALA A 106 -24.68 31.25 5.31
C ALA A 106 -25.07 32.42 6.23
N GLU A 107 -25.71 33.47 5.70
CA GLU A 107 -26.30 34.55 6.49
C GLU A 107 -27.51 34.07 7.32
N LEU A 108 -28.33 33.17 6.77
CA LEU A 108 -29.47 32.59 7.50
C LEU A 108 -29.02 31.92 8.81
N TYR A 109 -27.95 31.13 8.79
CA TYR A 109 -27.42 30.47 10.00
C TYR A 109 -26.88 31.45 11.05
N ARG A 110 -26.46 32.66 10.64
CA ARG A 110 -25.99 33.73 11.54
C ARG A 110 -27.12 34.62 12.05
N ASN A 111 -28.34 34.46 11.51
CA ASN A 111 -29.47 35.30 11.83
C ASN A 111 -30.17 34.86 13.12
N THR A 112 -30.33 35.77 14.08
CA THR A 112 -30.98 35.50 15.37
C THR A 112 -32.51 35.62 15.32
N ALA A 113 -33.08 36.13 14.23
CA ALA A 113 -34.53 36.25 14.05
C ALA A 113 -35.20 34.95 13.58
N ILE A 114 -34.42 33.97 13.09
CA ILE A 114 -34.93 32.65 12.69
C ILE A 114 -34.91 31.71 13.89
N GLY A 115 -36.10 31.25 14.30
CA GLY A 115 -36.27 30.39 15.47
C GLY A 115 -36.04 28.90 15.21
N GLN A 116 -36.06 28.10 16.28
CA GLN A 116 -35.93 26.64 16.22
C GLN A 116 -36.99 25.97 15.30
N PRO A 117 -38.29 26.32 15.36
CA PRO A 117 -39.29 25.69 14.49
C PRO A 117 -39.01 25.90 13.00
N GLN A 118 -38.51 27.09 12.63
CA GLN A 118 -38.14 27.39 11.25
C GLN A 118 -36.90 26.60 10.82
N PHE A 119 -35.86 26.49 11.66
CA PHE A 119 -34.68 25.70 11.32
C PHE A 119 -34.97 24.19 11.21
N LEU A 120 -35.87 23.66 12.03
CA LEU A 120 -36.34 22.28 11.91
C LEU A 120 -36.99 22.05 10.53
N ARG A 121 -37.94 22.91 10.15
CA ARG A 121 -38.60 22.84 8.83
C ARG A 121 -37.64 23.11 7.68
N PHE A 122 -36.67 23.99 7.86
CA PHE A 122 -35.60 24.20 6.89
C PHE A 122 -34.78 22.93 6.69
N GLY A 123 -34.43 22.21 7.76
CA GLY A 123 -33.79 20.90 7.66
C GLY A 123 -34.61 19.88 6.88
N TYR A 124 -35.93 19.81 7.12
CA TYR A 124 -36.84 18.95 6.34
C TYR A 124 -36.85 19.31 4.86
N LEU A 125 -36.88 20.61 4.55
CA LEU A 125 -36.79 21.11 3.18
C LEU A 125 -35.46 20.69 2.53
N LEU A 126 -34.33 20.90 3.20
CA LEU A 126 -33.01 20.53 2.69
C LEU A 126 -32.88 19.02 2.44
N ALA A 127 -33.43 18.19 3.33
CA ALA A 127 -33.42 16.74 3.15
C ALA A 127 -34.28 16.26 1.97
N ALA A 128 -35.30 17.03 1.59
CA ALA A 128 -36.15 16.73 0.45
C ALA A 128 -35.55 17.16 -0.90
N VAL A 129 -34.53 18.03 -0.92
CA VAL A 129 -33.91 18.51 -2.16
C VAL A 129 -33.10 17.40 -2.83
N GLY A 130 -33.42 17.12 -4.09
CA GLY A 130 -32.65 16.20 -4.94
C GLY A 130 -32.58 14.78 -4.37
N ALA A 131 -31.37 14.25 -4.18
CA ALA A 131 -31.14 12.91 -3.63
C ALA A 131 -31.06 12.87 -2.08
N GLY A 132 -31.23 14.02 -1.41
CA GLY A 132 -31.08 14.16 0.04
C GLY A 132 -29.63 13.99 0.53
N PRO A 133 -29.43 13.85 1.86
CA PRO A 133 -28.11 13.79 2.45
C PRO A 133 -27.34 12.51 2.09
N ASN A 134 -26.04 12.67 1.86
CA ASN A 134 -25.14 11.58 1.50
C ASN A 134 -24.57 10.84 2.72
N ARG A 135 -24.65 11.41 3.92
CA ARG A 135 -24.38 10.71 5.18
C ARG A 135 -25.64 10.02 5.66
N ARG A 136 -25.56 8.75 6.07
CA ARG A 136 -26.70 7.98 6.60
C ARG A 136 -26.28 7.11 7.77
N VAL A 137 -27.05 7.15 8.86
CA VAL A 137 -26.91 6.29 10.04
C VAL A 137 -28.28 5.96 10.57
N ASP A 138 -28.50 4.70 10.96
CA ASP A 138 -29.82 4.12 11.28
C ASP A 138 -30.61 4.73 12.44
N GLY A 139 -30.27 5.87 13.02
CA GLY A 139 -31.05 6.45 14.14
C GLY A 139 -31.23 7.94 13.96
N VAL A 140 -30.72 8.45 12.84
CA VAL A 140 -30.48 9.86 12.64
C VAL A 140 -31.45 10.34 11.56
N PRO A 141 -32.36 11.27 11.89
CA PRO A 141 -33.27 11.84 10.91
C PRO A 141 -32.52 12.48 9.73
N ALA A 142 -33.07 12.32 8.52
CA ALA A 142 -32.46 12.87 7.31
C ALA A 142 -32.37 14.41 7.37
N TRP A 143 -33.36 15.08 7.97
CA TRP A 143 -33.38 16.53 8.15
C TRP A 143 -32.18 17.03 8.97
N LEU A 144 -31.82 16.31 10.03
CA LEU A 144 -30.71 16.66 10.91
C LEU A 144 -29.39 16.55 10.15
N THR A 145 -29.24 15.48 9.37
CA THR A 145 -28.05 15.26 8.57
C THR A 145 -27.90 16.29 7.46
N ALA A 146 -29.00 16.64 6.77
CA ALA A 146 -29.00 17.64 5.72
C ALA A 146 -28.67 19.04 6.27
N LEU A 147 -29.23 19.42 7.42
CA LEU A 147 -28.95 20.69 8.07
C LEU A 147 -27.48 20.80 8.52
N LEU A 148 -26.92 19.73 9.11
CA LEU A 148 -25.51 19.67 9.48
C LEU A 148 -24.58 19.74 8.27
N ASN A 149 -24.94 19.07 7.17
CA ASN A 149 -24.17 19.10 5.94
C ASN A 149 -24.15 20.50 5.33
N ASP A 150 -25.31 21.17 5.24
CA ASP A 150 -25.42 22.53 4.70
C ASP A 150 -24.59 23.48 5.57
N LEU A 151 -24.78 23.45 6.89
CA LEU A 151 -24.01 24.30 7.80
C LEU A 151 -22.49 24.10 7.64
N ALA A 152 -22.03 22.85 7.59
CA ALA A 152 -20.61 22.54 7.43
C ALA A 152 -20.08 23.02 6.07
N THR A 153 -20.78 22.72 4.97
CA THR A 153 -20.38 23.13 3.60
C THR A 153 -20.35 24.64 3.43
N LEU A 154 -21.26 25.37 4.08
CA LEU A 154 -21.35 26.83 4.03
C LEU A 154 -20.37 27.55 4.95
N THR A 155 -19.80 26.85 5.94
CA THR A 155 -18.91 27.45 6.92
C THR A 155 -17.50 27.55 6.34
N GLU A 156 -17.04 28.78 6.11
CA GLU A 156 -15.62 29.03 5.88
C GLU A 156 -14.81 28.62 7.11
N ARG A 157 -13.70 27.94 6.88
CA ARG A 157 -12.88 27.37 7.97
C ARG A 157 -12.35 28.43 8.95
N SER A 158 -12.07 29.64 8.46
CA SER A 158 -11.68 30.81 9.27
C SER A 158 -12.79 31.28 10.22
N ALA A 159 -14.05 30.96 9.93
CA ALA A 159 -15.21 31.35 10.73
C ALA A 159 -15.58 30.32 11.81
N LEU A 160 -14.98 29.12 11.81
CA LEU A 160 -15.26 28.06 12.79
C LEU A 160 -15.19 28.52 14.25
N PRO A 161 -14.18 29.29 14.71
CA PRO A 161 -14.10 29.74 16.10
C PRO A 161 -15.25 30.65 16.54
N HIS A 162 -15.96 31.25 15.59
CA HIS A 162 -17.03 32.20 15.83
C HIS A 162 -18.42 31.63 15.50
N LEU A 163 -18.52 30.38 15.06
CA LEU A 163 -19.77 29.76 14.67
C LEU A 163 -20.65 29.44 15.89
N GLN A 164 -21.82 30.08 15.98
CA GLN A 164 -22.78 29.92 17.07
C GLN A 164 -23.81 28.80 16.81
N TRP A 165 -23.30 27.60 16.57
CA TRP A 165 -24.10 26.37 16.34
C TRP A 165 -23.52 25.19 17.11
N PRO A 166 -23.60 25.21 18.45
CA PRO A 166 -23.10 24.11 19.26
C PRO A 166 -24.04 22.89 19.16
N PRO A 167 -23.57 21.66 19.44
CA PRO A 167 -24.36 20.43 19.35
C PRO A 167 -25.69 20.47 20.14
N GLU A 168 -25.74 21.19 21.26
CA GLU A 168 -26.92 21.38 22.11
C GLU A 168 -28.08 22.05 21.34
N ARG A 169 -27.77 22.91 20.37
CA ARG A 169 -28.81 23.52 19.52
C ARG A 169 -29.50 22.46 18.64
N PHE A 170 -28.77 21.42 18.22
CA PHE A 170 -29.36 20.30 17.49
C PHE A 170 -30.12 19.35 18.40
N ALA A 171 -29.65 19.18 19.65
CA ALA A 171 -30.40 18.47 20.69
C ALA A 171 -31.77 19.13 20.93
N ASP A 172 -31.84 20.46 20.98
CA ASP A 172 -33.10 21.19 21.13
C ASP A 172 -34.02 21.01 19.91
N LEU A 173 -33.46 21.00 18.69
CA LEU A 173 -34.24 20.73 17.48
C LEU A 173 -34.81 19.31 17.48
N LEU A 174 -34.04 18.31 17.92
CA LEU A 174 -34.51 16.93 18.08
C LEU A 174 -35.63 16.84 19.12
N ARG A 175 -35.50 17.56 20.25
CA ARG A 175 -36.55 17.61 21.27
C ARG A 175 -37.83 18.22 20.71
N HIS A 176 -37.73 19.28 19.92
CA HIS A 176 -38.88 19.87 19.23
C HIS A 176 -39.49 18.91 18.21
N ASP A 177 -38.67 18.11 17.52
CA ASP A 177 -39.14 17.09 16.56
C ASP A 177 -39.78 15.86 17.22
N GLY A 178 -39.77 15.79 18.57
CA GLY A 178 -40.36 14.69 19.33
C GLY A 178 -39.43 13.50 19.56
N CYS A 179 -38.11 13.67 19.39
CA CYS A 179 -37.13 12.64 19.75
C CYS A 179 -37.17 12.37 21.27
N PRO A 180 -37.24 11.10 21.72
CA PRO A 180 -37.19 10.78 23.15
C PRO A 180 -35.92 11.31 23.82
N GLU A 181 -36.06 11.91 25.00
CA GLU A 181 -34.94 12.58 25.69
C GLU A 181 -33.73 11.65 25.91
N ALA A 182 -33.97 10.35 26.12
CA ALA A 182 -32.94 9.33 26.27
C ALA A 182 -32.14 9.04 24.99
N ASP A 183 -32.73 9.28 23.81
CA ASP A 183 -32.11 8.98 22.51
C ASP A 183 -31.36 10.20 21.94
N ILE A 184 -31.62 11.41 22.44
CA ILE A 184 -31.04 12.66 21.94
C ILE A 184 -29.50 12.63 21.96
N PRO A 185 -28.82 12.29 23.08
CA PRO A 185 -27.35 12.26 23.12
C PRO A 185 -26.73 11.37 22.04
N ALA A 186 -27.26 10.15 21.89
CA ALA A 186 -26.77 9.21 20.90
C ALA A 186 -27.06 9.70 19.47
N THR A 187 -28.23 10.31 19.23
CA THR A 187 -28.61 10.81 17.91
C THR A 187 -27.72 11.98 17.46
N VAL A 188 -27.44 12.94 18.35
CA VAL A 188 -26.51 14.05 18.08
C VAL A 188 -25.11 13.52 17.80
N PHE A 189 -24.61 12.62 18.64
CA PHE A 189 -23.31 11.98 18.45
C PHE A 189 -23.19 11.29 17.09
N LEU A 190 -24.15 10.45 16.72
CA LEU A 190 -24.14 9.75 15.44
C LEU A 190 -24.18 10.73 14.26
N ALA A 191 -25.00 11.78 14.37
CA ALA A 191 -25.14 12.80 13.32
C ALA A 191 -23.87 13.63 13.10
N PHE A 192 -23.13 13.94 14.16
CA PHE A 192 -21.86 14.69 14.07
C PHE A 192 -20.70 13.79 13.63
N CYS A 193 -20.59 12.59 14.20
CA CYS A 193 -19.44 11.72 13.99
C CYS A 193 -19.48 10.93 12.68
N GLN A 194 -20.66 10.70 12.09
CA GLN A 194 -20.73 10.02 10.80
C GLN A 194 -19.96 10.80 9.73
N GLN A 195 -19.13 10.07 8.98
CA GLN A 195 -18.32 10.63 7.91
C GLN A 195 -18.75 10.12 6.54
N GLU A 196 -18.54 10.96 5.53
CA GLU A 196 -18.58 10.62 4.12
C GLU A 196 -17.15 10.68 3.56
N LYS A 197 -16.84 9.82 2.57
CA LYS A 197 -15.53 9.87 1.91
C LYS A 197 -15.44 11.06 0.98
N VAL A 198 -14.71 12.07 1.41
CA VAL A 198 -14.53 13.34 0.71
C VAL A 198 -13.04 13.62 0.56
N TRP A 199 -12.60 13.95 -0.65
CA TRP A 199 -11.20 14.19 -1.00
C TRP A 199 -10.89 15.70 -0.98
N GLY A 200 -9.73 16.10 -0.43
CA GLY A 200 -9.31 17.51 -0.36
C GLY A 200 -9.62 18.19 0.97
N SER A 201 -8.86 19.25 1.29
CA SER A 201 -8.81 19.86 2.64
C SER A 201 -9.69 21.11 2.84
N GLN A 202 -10.43 21.54 1.82
CA GLN A 202 -11.10 22.86 1.84
C GLN A 202 -12.49 22.82 2.50
N THR A 203 -13.31 21.79 2.27
CA THR A 203 -14.64 21.68 2.85
C THR A 203 -14.57 21.36 4.35
N VAL A 204 -15.26 22.14 5.19
CA VAL A 204 -15.45 21.84 6.62
C VAL A 204 -16.38 20.64 6.76
N ARG A 205 -16.01 19.67 7.60
CA ARG A 205 -16.83 18.48 7.87
C ARG A 205 -17.66 18.63 9.14
N PRO A 206 -18.82 17.97 9.26
CA PRO A 206 -19.69 18.07 10.43
C PRO A 206 -19.01 17.73 11.77
N HIS A 207 -18.08 16.78 11.81
CA HIS A 207 -17.31 16.47 13.02
C HIS A 207 -16.28 17.54 13.39
N GLU A 208 -15.95 18.47 12.47
CA GLU A 208 -15.04 19.60 12.72
C GLU A 208 -15.79 20.83 13.26
N LEU A 209 -17.13 20.81 13.31
CA LEU A 209 -17.92 21.89 13.89
C LEU A 209 -17.61 22.04 15.39
N PRO A 210 -17.56 23.26 15.93
CA PRO A 210 -17.16 23.51 17.31
C PRO A 210 -18.16 22.93 18.32
N GLY A 211 -17.67 22.61 19.51
CA GLY A 211 -18.49 22.22 20.66
C GLY A 211 -18.75 20.72 20.83
N ILE A 212 -18.46 19.88 19.83
CA ILE A 212 -18.64 18.43 19.93
C ILE A 212 -17.81 17.78 21.05
N ASP A 213 -16.60 18.27 21.34
CA ASP A 213 -15.80 17.76 22.47
C ASP A 213 -16.46 18.08 23.82
N ASN A 214 -16.98 19.30 24.00
CA ASN A 214 -17.72 19.69 25.20
C ASN A 214 -19.00 18.87 25.34
N TYR A 215 -19.70 18.61 24.24
CA TYR A 215 -20.89 17.76 24.23
C TYR A 215 -20.57 16.32 24.67
N LEU A 216 -19.45 15.75 24.19
CA LEU A 216 -18.99 14.42 24.62
C LEU A 216 -18.58 14.40 26.10
N LEU A 217 -17.96 15.46 26.61
CA LEU A 217 -17.64 15.58 28.03
C LEU A 217 -18.89 15.67 28.92
N GLY A 218 -19.92 16.41 28.47
CA GLY A 218 -21.16 16.60 29.24
C GLY A 218 -22.15 15.45 29.14
N PHE A 219 -22.31 14.87 27.94
CA PHE A 219 -23.36 13.88 27.64
C PHE A 219 -22.83 12.50 27.25
N GLY A 220 -21.51 12.30 27.14
CA GLY A 220 -20.91 11.06 26.65
C GLY A 220 -21.30 9.81 27.45
N GLN A 221 -21.44 9.95 28.77
CA GLN A 221 -21.88 8.87 29.67
C GLN A 221 -23.32 8.40 29.39
N LEU A 222 -24.14 9.24 28.76
CA LEU A 222 -25.52 8.90 28.37
C LEU A 222 -25.58 8.20 27.02
N ILE A 223 -24.48 8.16 26.25
CA ILE A 223 -24.44 7.51 24.95
C ILE A 223 -24.09 6.03 25.16
N PRO A 224 -24.97 5.08 24.77
CA PRO A 224 -24.66 3.66 24.87
C PRO A 224 -23.39 3.34 24.09
N PRO A 225 -22.41 2.61 24.66
CA PRO A 225 -21.14 2.36 23.98
C PRO A 225 -21.30 1.66 22.63
N GLY A 226 -22.33 0.80 22.50
CA GLY A 226 -22.69 0.11 21.26
C GLY A 226 -23.20 1.01 20.12
N ALA A 227 -23.55 2.28 20.40
CA ALA A 227 -23.97 3.21 19.36
C ALA A 227 -22.89 3.41 18.30
N VAL A 228 -21.61 3.37 18.70
CA VAL A 228 -20.46 3.55 17.81
C VAL A 228 -20.42 2.52 16.68
N ALA A 229 -20.97 1.31 16.88
CA ALA A 229 -21.00 0.24 15.88
C ALA A 229 -21.83 0.58 14.64
N ARG A 230 -22.73 1.56 14.73
CA ARG A 230 -23.59 2.04 13.62
C ARG A 230 -22.85 2.96 12.65
N LEU A 231 -21.73 3.52 13.07
CA LEU A 231 -20.93 4.43 12.26
C LEU A 231 -20.12 3.65 11.22
N THR A 232 -19.69 4.32 10.15
CA THR A 232 -18.72 3.75 9.19
C THR A 232 -17.36 3.47 9.85
N ALA A 233 -16.56 2.58 9.27
CA ALA A 233 -15.22 2.27 9.78
C ALA A 233 -14.36 3.54 9.91
N ASP A 234 -14.41 4.45 8.93
CA ASP A 234 -13.66 5.71 8.95
C ASP A 234 -14.11 6.62 10.11
N ALA A 235 -15.41 6.68 10.39
CA ALA A 235 -15.96 7.43 11.51
C ALA A 235 -15.56 6.83 12.87
N ARG A 236 -15.55 5.49 12.99
CA ARG A 236 -15.07 4.80 14.21
C ARG A 236 -13.58 5.04 14.45
N THR A 237 -12.76 4.99 13.40
CA THR A 237 -11.34 5.38 13.46
C THR A 237 -11.18 6.81 13.93
N ALA A 238 -11.92 7.77 13.34
CA ALA A 238 -11.82 9.18 13.72
C ALA A 238 -12.23 9.47 15.17
N ILE A 239 -13.15 8.69 15.74
CA ILE A 239 -13.51 8.77 17.17
C ILE A 239 -12.33 8.34 18.04
N ALA A 240 -11.67 7.25 17.67
CA ALA A 240 -10.49 6.78 18.39
C ALA A 240 -9.32 7.78 18.31
N GLU A 241 -9.07 8.34 17.12
CA GLU A 241 -8.06 9.39 16.95
C GLU A 241 -8.39 10.66 17.75
N ARG A 242 -9.67 11.03 17.83
CA ARG A 242 -10.11 12.16 18.67
C ARG A 242 -9.83 11.90 20.16
N ALA A 243 -10.12 10.70 20.64
CA ALA A 243 -9.82 10.32 22.02
C ALA A 243 -8.32 10.36 22.32
N LYS A 244 -7.48 9.90 21.37
CA LYS A 244 -6.02 10.00 21.47
C LYS A 244 -5.56 11.46 21.54
N ALA A 245 -6.12 12.34 20.73
CA ALA A 245 -5.76 13.74 20.66
C ALA A 245 -6.24 14.57 21.87
N ASN A 246 -7.33 14.16 22.53
CA ASN A 246 -7.90 14.86 23.68
C ASN A 246 -8.20 13.87 24.82
N PRO A 247 -7.26 13.67 25.77
CA PRO A 247 -7.41 12.68 26.83
C PRO A 247 -8.65 12.86 27.70
N ALA A 248 -9.13 14.09 27.91
CA ALA A 248 -10.36 14.34 28.67
C ALA A 248 -11.59 13.74 27.96
N VAL A 249 -11.68 13.94 26.64
CA VAL A 249 -12.71 13.29 25.80
C VAL A 249 -12.47 11.78 25.75
N GLY A 250 -11.21 11.34 25.72
CA GLY A 250 -10.85 9.93 25.79
C GLY A 250 -11.40 9.22 27.04
N HIS A 251 -11.40 9.87 28.21
CA HIS A 251 -12.01 9.33 29.43
C HIS A 251 -13.52 9.10 29.25
N ALA A 252 -14.23 10.07 28.66
CA ALA A 252 -15.67 9.94 28.38
C ALA A 252 -15.97 8.84 27.36
N LEU A 253 -15.07 8.62 26.41
CA LEU A 253 -15.20 7.61 25.34
C LEU A 253 -14.61 6.24 25.68
N ALA A 254 -13.98 6.05 26.84
CA ALA A 254 -13.26 4.82 27.18
C ALA A 254 -14.08 3.53 26.98
N PRO A 255 -15.38 3.46 27.38
CA PRO A 255 -16.21 2.29 27.10
C PRO A 255 -16.41 2.01 25.60
N MET A 256 -16.50 3.05 24.76
CA MET A 256 -16.59 2.91 23.30
C MET A 256 -15.26 2.42 22.73
N LEU A 257 -14.13 2.98 23.17
CA LEU A 257 -12.80 2.54 22.74
C LEU A 257 -12.56 1.06 23.04
N ALA A 258 -13.01 0.58 24.20
CA ALA A 258 -12.92 -0.83 24.56
C ALA A 258 -13.68 -1.74 23.57
N GLN A 259 -14.88 -1.32 23.11
CA GLN A 259 -15.61 -2.06 22.09
C GLN A 259 -14.94 -1.98 20.71
N LEU A 260 -14.39 -0.81 20.35
CA LEU A 260 -13.69 -0.61 19.09
C LEU A 260 -12.35 -1.37 19.02
N ALA A 261 -11.70 -1.63 20.16
CA ALA A 261 -10.46 -2.41 20.23
C ALA A 261 -10.64 -3.87 19.78
N VAL A 262 -11.88 -4.35 19.68
CA VAL A 262 -12.26 -5.67 19.17
C VAL A 262 -13.20 -5.59 17.96
N ASP A 263 -13.16 -4.48 17.22
CA ASP A 263 -13.92 -4.29 15.98
C ASP A 263 -13.54 -5.30 14.89
N LYS A 264 -14.45 -5.56 13.95
CA LYS A 264 -14.17 -6.44 12.79
C LYS A 264 -13.11 -5.84 11.86
N ALA A 265 -13.04 -4.51 11.75
CA ALA A 265 -12.08 -3.80 10.92
C ALA A 265 -10.75 -3.58 11.67
N LYS A 266 -9.64 -4.08 11.10
CA LYS A 266 -8.31 -3.95 11.70
C LYS A 266 -7.90 -2.49 11.96
N GLY A 267 -8.16 -1.59 11.02
CA GLY A 267 -7.80 -0.17 11.18
C GLY A 267 -8.50 0.50 12.36
N VAL A 268 -9.75 0.11 12.64
CA VAL A 268 -10.51 0.60 13.80
C VAL A 268 -9.92 0.05 15.10
N ARG A 269 -9.57 -1.24 15.15
CA ARG A 269 -8.92 -1.84 16.32
C ARG A 269 -7.62 -1.14 16.68
N VAL A 270 -6.75 -0.90 15.70
CA VAL A 270 -5.46 -0.25 15.89
C VAL A 270 -5.63 1.18 16.43
N ALA A 271 -6.50 1.98 15.81
CA ALA A 271 -6.77 3.35 16.28
C ALA A 271 -7.37 3.35 17.70
N ALA A 272 -8.30 2.44 18.00
CA ALA A 272 -8.92 2.33 19.32
C ALA A 272 -7.91 1.93 20.40
N ILE A 273 -7.00 1.00 20.11
CA ILE A 273 -5.92 0.62 21.01
C ILE A 273 -4.98 1.82 21.26
N ALA A 274 -4.65 2.59 20.23
CA ALA A 274 -3.85 3.81 20.38
C ALA A 274 -4.57 4.86 21.25
N GLY A 275 -5.89 4.98 21.12
CA GLY A 275 -6.71 5.82 22.00
C GLY A 275 -6.81 5.30 23.44
N LEU A 276 -6.79 3.99 23.66
CA LEU A 276 -6.73 3.40 25.01
C LEU A 276 -5.38 3.67 25.69
N ALA A 277 -4.29 3.65 24.93
CA ALA A 277 -2.92 3.78 25.44
C ALA A 277 -2.62 5.13 26.11
N VAL A 278 -3.40 6.17 25.83
CA VAL A 278 -3.26 7.48 26.49
C VAL A 278 -4.09 7.60 27.78
N LEU A 279 -4.86 6.57 28.14
CA LEU A 279 -5.70 6.55 29.34
C LEU A 279 -5.00 5.87 30.53
N PRO A 280 -5.34 6.22 31.78
CA PRO A 280 -4.81 5.54 32.96
C PRO A 280 -5.08 4.03 32.95
N ASP A 281 -4.11 3.24 33.42
CA ASP A 281 -4.19 1.77 33.44
C ASP A 281 -5.43 1.26 34.19
N GLU A 282 -5.85 1.91 35.29
CA GLU A 282 -7.05 1.49 36.03
C GLU A 282 -8.33 1.65 35.19
N LEU A 283 -8.41 2.72 34.39
CA LEU A 283 -9.54 2.96 33.52
C LEU A 283 -9.55 1.95 32.38
N GLN A 284 -8.40 1.70 31.74
CA GLN A 284 -8.25 0.66 30.71
C GLN A 284 -8.71 -0.70 31.23
N ALA A 285 -8.21 -1.11 32.41
CA ALA A 285 -8.59 -2.37 33.04
C ALA A 285 -10.11 -2.45 33.30
N THR A 286 -10.71 -1.36 33.78
CA THR A 286 -12.16 -1.29 34.05
C THR A 286 -12.99 -1.52 32.79
N VAL A 287 -12.67 -0.83 31.69
CA VAL A 287 -13.47 -0.92 30.45
C VAL A 287 -13.18 -2.18 29.63
N LEU A 288 -11.96 -2.72 29.70
CA LEU A 288 -11.57 -3.90 28.93
C LEU A 288 -11.95 -5.23 29.59
N ARG A 289 -12.14 -5.27 30.92
CA ARG A 289 -12.45 -6.52 31.66
C ARG A 289 -13.61 -7.30 31.06
N GLN A 290 -14.74 -6.64 30.76
CA GLN A 290 -15.89 -7.33 30.18
C GLN A 290 -15.68 -7.69 28.70
N VAL A 291 -14.94 -6.86 27.95
CA VAL A 291 -14.61 -7.11 26.54
C VAL A 291 -13.76 -8.36 26.39
N LEU A 292 -12.69 -8.50 27.20
CA LEU A 292 -11.77 -9.64 27.15
C LEU A 292 -12.46 -10.97 27.52
N ARG A 293 -13.44 -10.95 28.42
CA ARG A 293 -14.19 -12.15 28.81
C ARG A 293 -15.06 -12.73 27.70
N THR A 294 -15.56 -11.88 26.81
CA THR A 294 -16.55 -12.26 25.79
C THR A 294 -15.97 -12.36 24.38
N THR A 295 -14.79 -11.76 24.14
CA THR A 295 -14.20 -11.67 22.80
C THR A 295 -13.42 -12.95 22.43
N PRO A 296 -13.61 -13.51 21.23
CA PRO A 296 -12.76 -14.58 20.70
C PRO A 296 -11.31 -14.13 20.42
N ALA A 297 -10.33 -15.01 20.63
CA ALA A 297 -8.91 -14.72 20.36
C ALA A 297 -8.62 -14.26 18.91
N SER A 298 -9.43 -14.68 17.93
CA SER A 298 -9.27 -14.29 16.53
C SER A 298 -9.52 -12.79 16.26
N VAL A 299 -10.23 -12.11 17.16
CA VAL A 299 -10.58 -10.68 17.03
C VAL A 299 -9.79 -9.83 18.03
N ALA A 300 -9.33 -10.42 19.14
CA ALA A 300 -8.57 -9.75 20.19
C ALA A 300 -7.04 -9.77 19.97
N ALA A 301 -6.54 -10.24 18.82
CA ALA A 301 -5.11 -10.47 18.61
C ALA A 301 -4.25 -9.21 18.85
N GLU A 302 -4.63 -8.08 18.25
CA GLU A 302 -3.90 -6.80 18.44
C GLU A 302 -4.02 -6.27 19.87
N LEU A 303 -5.18 -6.45 20.52
CA LEU A 303 -5.40 -6.03 21.89
C LEU A 303 -4.59 -6.87 22.89
N ILE A 304 -4.52 -8.19 22.69
CA ILE A 304 -3.67 -9.09 23.47
C ILE A 304 -2.21 -8.67 23.33
N GLU A 305 -1.77 -8.41 22.10
CA GLU A 305 -0.40 -7.97 21.86
C GLU A 305 -0.09 -6.66 22.60
N TYR A 306 -0.98 -5.68 22.50
CA TYR A 306 -0.86 -4.41 23.22
C TYR A 306 -0.79 -4.60 24.74
N LEU A 307 -1.76 -5.30 25.34
CA LEU A 307 -1.81 -5.52 26.79
C LEU A 307 -0.62 -6.33 27.30
N SER A 308 -0.08 -7.22 26.47
CA SER A 308 1.12 -7.98 26.79
C SER A 308 2.39 -7.12 26.87
N ARG A 309 2.36 -5.82 26.57
CA ARG A 309 3.56 -4.96 26.65
C ARG A 309 3.82 -4.43 28.05
N THR A 310 2.82 -4.44 28.93
CA THR A 310 2.93 -3.88 30.29
C THR A 310 2.58 -4.91 31.36
N ALA A 311 3.10 -4.74 32.57
CA ALA A 311 2.76 -5.61 33.69
C ALA A 311 1.27 -5.54 34.04
N ALA A 312 0.68 -4.34 34.03
CA ALA A 312 -0.74 -4.12 34.29
C ALA A 312 -1.65 -4.79 33.24
N GLY A 313 -1.31 -4.65 31.95
CA GLY A 313 -2.05 -5.31 30.87
C GLY A 313 -1.89 -6.83 30.88
N GLY A 314 -0.70 -7.33 31.22
CA GLY A 314 -0.44 -8.75 31.42
C GLY A 314 -1.31 -9.36 32.52
N ALA A 315 -1.36 -8.70 33.69
CA ALA A 315 -2.21 -9.12 34.81
C ALA A 315 -3.70 -9.15 34.43
N LEU A 316 -4.17 -8.19 33.61
CA LEU A 316 -5.54 -8.17 33.11
C LEU A 316 -5.84 -9.33 32.15
N LEU A 317 -4.88 -9.71 31.30
CA LEU A 317 -5.02 -10.88 30.43
C LEU A 317 -5.09 -12.18 31.25
N ASP A 318 -4.24 -12.31 32.27
CA ASP A 318 -4.24 -13.47 33.17
C ASP A 318 -5.55 -13.55 33.97
N GLU A 319 -6.06 -12.41 34.47
CA GLU A 319 -7.38 -12.31 35.11
C GLU A 319 -8.49 -12.81 34.17
N ALA A 320 -8.49 -12.36 32.90
CA ALA A 320 -9.48 -12.76 31.92
C ALA A 320 -9.42 -14.27 31.60
N VAL A 321 -8.23 -14.82 31.44
CA VAL A 321 -8.02 -16.26 31.20
C VAL A 321 -8.48 -17.08 32.40
N ALA A 322 -8.14 -16.68 33.63
CA ALA A 322 -8.59 -17.32 34.86
C ALA A 322 -10.12 -17.26 35.01
N ALA A 323 -10.75 -16.18 34.54
CA ALA A 323 -12.21 -16.02 34.50
C ALA A 323 -12.91 -16.76 33.34
N GLY A 324 -12.20 -17.62 32.60
CA GLY A 324 -12.75 -18.49 31.56
C GLY A 324 -12.72 -17.93 30.13
N ALA A 325 -12.01 -16.82 29.88
CA ALA A 325 -11.88 -16.26 28.53
C ALA A 325 -11.14 -17.22 27.59
N LYS A 326 -11.60 -17.34 26.35
CA LYS A 326 -10.99 -18.19 25.30
C LYS A 326 -9.76 -17.54 24.66
N LEU A 327 -8.88 -16.95 25.48
CA LEU A 327 -7.68 -16.21 25.06
C LEU A 327 -6.37 -16.91 25.42
N GLY A 328 -6.40 -17.93 26.29
CA GLY A 328 -5.21 -18.50 26.94
C GLY A 328 -4.07 -18.90 26.00
N ALA A 329 -4.37 -19.57 24.88
CA ALA A 329 -3.33 -19.95 23.90
C ALA A 329 -2.66 -18.75 23.23
N ALA A 330 -3.42 -17.67 22.96
CA ALA A 330 -2.88 -16.45 22.36
C ALA A 330 -2.05 -15.65 23.36
N VAL A 331 -2.49 -15.57 24.62
CA VAL A 331 -1.75 -14.93 25.72
C VAL A 331 -0.45 -15.66 25.99
N ALA A 332 -0.48 -16.99 26.11
CA ALA A 332 0.72 -17.81 26.30
C ALA A 332 1.73 -17.61 25.17
N LYS A 333 1.26 -17.52 23.92
CA LYS A 333 2.12 -17.24 22.77
C LYS A 333 2.77 -15.85 22.85
N ALA A 334 2.03 -14.83 23.28
CA ALA A 334 2.57 -13.48 23.46
C ALA A 334 3.63 -13.43 24.58
N ASN A 335 3.37 -14.11 25.70
CA ASN A 335 4.31 -14.21 26.81
C ASN A 335 5.58 -14.99 26.43
N ALA A 336 5.45 -16.13 25.74
CA ALA A 336 6.59 -16.91 25.27
C ALA A 336 7.52 -16.11 24.33
N ARG A 337 6.98 -15.20 23.50
CA ARG A 337 7.81 -14.29 22.69
C ARG A 337 8.60 -13.32 23.55
N ARG A 338 8.00 -12.78 24.61
CA ARG A 338 8.67 -11.87 25.55
C ARG A 338 9.80 -12.59 26.28
N GLU A 339 9.52 -13.80 26.78
CA GLU A 339 10.53 -14.65 27.42
C GLU A 339 11.68 -15.01 26.48
N ALA A 340 11.39 -15.31 25.21
CA ALA A 340 12.39 -15.64 24.20
C ALA A 340 13.35 -14.48 23.86
N LEU A 341 12.96 -13.23 24.11
CA LEU A 341 13.83 -12.06 23.94
C LEU A 341 14.74 -11.83 25.16
N GLY A 342 14.58 -12.61 26.23
CA GLY A 342 15.31 -12.47 27.49
C GLY A 342 14.91 -11.23 28.30
N PRO A 343 15.46 -11.05 29.52
CA PRO A 343 15.35 -9.78 30.23
C PRO A 343 16.10 -8.73 29.41
N ALA A 344 15.37 -7.76 28.87
CA ALA A 344 15.98 -6.62 28.22
C ALA A 344 16.61 -5.75 29.33
N GLU A 345 17.92 -5.90 29.56
CA GLU A 345 18.62 -4.96 30.42
C GLU A 345 18.48 -3.56 29.79
N PRO A 346 18.08 -2.54 30.56
CA PRO A 346 17.98 -1.19 30.05
C PRO A 346 19.38 -0.70 29.66
N GLN A 347 19.74 -0.86 28.39
CA GLN A 347 20.91 -0.24 27.83
C GLN A 347 20.59 1.25 27.68
N ASN A 348 21.34 2.10 28.40
CA ASN A 348 21.23 3.54 28.23
C ASN A 348 21.66 3.89 26.81
N LEU A 349 20.69 4.26 25.97
CA LEU A 349 20.94 4.75 24.63
C LEU A 349 21.66 6.11 24.73
N PHE A 350 22.92 6.18 24.35
CA PHE A 350 23.64 7.44 24.29
C PHE A 350 23.21 8.22 23.06
N VAL A 351 22.35 9.23 23.24
CA VAL A 351 21.94 10.13 22.16
C VAL A 351 23.00 11.25 22.04
N PRO A 352 23.69 11.39 20.90
CA PRO A 352 24.68 12.44 20.71
C PRO A 352 24.08 13.84 20.89
N ALA A 353 24.89 14.83 21.25
CA ALA A 353 24.48 16.24 21.15
C ALA A 353 24.35 16.66 19.68
N PHE A 354 23.43 17.58 19.38
CA PHE A 354 23.27 18.16 18.03
C PHE A 354 23.50 19.67 18.06
N THR A 355 23.89 20.23 16.91
CA THR A 355 24.06 21.68 16.74
C THR A 355 22.90 22.23 15.88
N PRO A 356 22.06 23.14 16.39
CA PRO A 356 21.00 23.78 15.62
C PRO A 356 21.53 24.56 14.40
N TYR A 357 20.66 24.80 13.41
CA TYR A 357 21.00 25.71 12.30
C TYR A 357 21.19 27.15 12.82
N PRO A 358 22.26 27.86 12.40
CA PRO A 358 22.47 29.26 12.79
C PRO A 358 21.38 30.17 12.19
N ASP A 359 21.11 31.31 12.84
CA ASP A 359 20.27 32.38 12.25
C ASP A 359 21.10 33.28 11.32
N GLU A 360 22.42 33.31 11.51
CA GLU A 360 23.33 34.10 10.71
C GLU A 360 23.52 33.48 9.31
N LEU A 361 23.62 34.35 8.30
CA LEU A 361 23.96 33.98 6.93
C LEU A 361 24.82 35.07 6.28
N ASP A 362 25.55 34.69 5.23
CA ASP A 362 26.27 35.63 4.38
C ASP A 362 25.26 36.42 3.52
N GLU A 363 24.89 37.60 4.02
CA GLU A 363 23.80 38.41 3.47
C GLU A 363 24.10 38.89 2.04
N GLU A 364 25.34 39.33 1.79
CA GLU A 364 25.76 39.81 0.47
C GLU A 364 25.72 38.67 -0.55
N ARG A 365 26.23 37.49 -0.18
CA ARG A 365 26.19 36.31 -1.03
C ARG A 365 24.75 35.85 -1.28
N ALA A 366 23.88 35.86 -0.26
CA ALA A 366 22.48 35.48 -0.40
C ALA A 366 21.71 36.44 -1.33
N VAL A 367 21.96 37.75 -1.24
CA VAL A 367 21.40 38.74 -2.16
C VAL A 367 21.89 38.49 -3.59
N ALA A 368 23.19 38.22 -3.78
CA ALA A 368 23.74 37.91 -5.10
C ALA A 368 23.18 36.60 -5.69
N GLU A 369 22.93 35.57 -4.86
CA GLU A 369 22.27 34.32 -5.26
C GLU A 369 20.81 34.58 -5.68
N LEU A 370 20.05 35.34 -4.89
CA LEU A 370 18.68 35.73 -5.24
C LEU A 370 18.62 36.56 -6.52
N ARG A 371 19.55 37.51 -6.71
CA ARG A 371 19.63 38.33 -7.93
C ARG A 371 19.87 37.47 -9.15
N ARG A 372 20.88 36.58 -9.11
CA ARG A 372 21.14 35.62 -10.19
C ARG A 372 19.93 34.74 -10.50
N PHE A 373 19.18 34.33 -9.48
CA PHE A 373 17.95 33.57 -9.67
C PHE A 373 16.87 34.39 -10.40
N VAL A 374 16.62 35.63 -9.96
CA VAL A 374 15.65 36.54 -10.62
C VAL A 374 16.02 36.77 -12.08
N ASP A 375 17.30 37.06 -12.35
CA ASP A 375 17.79 37.34 -13.70
C ASP A 375 17.65 36.10 -14.62
N ALA A 376 17.95 34.90 -14.10
CA ALA A 376 17.76 33.66 -14.84
C ALA A 376 16.27 33.36 -15.13
N GLN A 377 15.36 33.66 -14.19
CA GLN A 377 13.92 33.49 -14.39
C GLN A 377 13.35 34.53 -15.37
N LEU A 378 13.86 35.76 -15.33
CA LEU A 378 13.54 36.81 -16.30
C LEU A 378 13.97 36.41 -17.70
N ALA A 379 15.19 35.88 -17.88
CA ALA A 379 15.67 35.40 -19.17
C ALA A 379 14.81 34.25 -19.74
N ARG A 380 14.27 33.37 -18.88
CA ARG A 380 13.37 32.27 -19.28
C ARG A 380 11.95 32.73 -19.60
N SER A 381 11.47 33.77 -18.93
CA SER A 381 10.09 34.25 -19.05
C SER A 381 9.94 35.39 -20.08
N GLY A 382 11.03 36.11 -20.36
CA GLY A 382 11.13 37.21 -21.31
C GLY A 382 11.14 36.71 -22.75
N GLY A 383 9.96 36.39 -23.27
CA GLY A 383 9.78 35.87 -24.63
C GLY A 383 8.64 34.85 -24.77
N GLY A 384 7.96 34.51 -23.66
CA GLY A 384 6.83 33.58 -23.69
C GLY A 384 5.54 34.19 -24.23
N GLU A 385 4.78 33.43 -25.02
CA GLU A 385 3.52 33.86 -25.64
C GLU A 385 2.30 33.73 -24.71
N HIS A 386 2.43 33.02 -23.58
CA HIS A 386 1.31 32.78 -22.68
C HIS A 386 1.13 33.90 -21.64
N ALA A 387 -0.14 34.23 -21.35
CA ALA A 387 -0.51 35.31 -20.41
C ALA A 387 0.13 35.17 -19.01
N TRP A 388 0.32 33.94 -18.52
CA TRP A 388 0.98 33.69 -17.23
C TRP A 388 2.49 33.98 -17.30
N GLN A 389 3.16 33.74 -18.43
CA GLN A 389 4.59 34.05 -18.63
C GLN A 389 4.82 35.56 -18.68
N ILE A 390 3.96 36.29 -19.39
CA ILE A 390 4.00 37.77 -19.47
C ILE A 390 3.78 38.37 -18.08
N LYS A 391 2.76 37.89 -17.35
CA LYS A 391 2.50 38.31 -15.97
C LYS A 391 3.71 38.02 -15.07
N ARG A 392 4.30 36.83 -15.19
CA ARG A 392 5.46 36.41 -14.41
C ARG A 392 6.71 37.26 -14.68
N ALA A 393 7.01 37.53 -15.95
CA ALA A 393 8.13 38.40 -16.34
C ALA A 393 7.95 39.82 -15.81
N ARG A 394 6.72 40.36 -15.85
CA ARG A 394 6.40 41.68 -15.26
C ARG A 394 6.61 41.69 -13.75
N GLU A 395 6.13 40.68 -13.04
CA GLU A 395 6.30 40.57 -11.58
C GLU A 395 7.77 40.45 -11.18
N LEU A 396 8.56 39.63 -11.88
CA LEU A 396 10.00 39.49 -11.64
C LEU A 396 10.78 40.78 -11.97
N GLY A 397 10.40 41.51 -13.02
CA GLY A 397 11.05 42.76 -13.43
C GLY A 397 10.82 43.92 -12.45
N GLN A 398 9.86 43.77 -11.53
CA GLN A 398 9.59 44.73 -10.46
C GLN A 398 10.40 44.45 -9.19
N VAL A 399 11.18 43.35 -9.12
CA VAL A 399 11.96 42.98 -7.93
C VAL A 399 13.27 43.77 -7.86
N THR A 400 13.38 44.66 -6.88
CA THR A 400 14.54 45.54 -6.66
C THR A 400 15.59 44.92 -5.73
N ASP A 401 16.83 45.44 -5.71
CA ASP A 401 17.86 44.96 -4.75
C ASP A 401 17.43 45.17 -3.30
N ARG A 402 16.65 46.22 -3.03
CA ARG A 402 16.05 46.46 -1.72
C ARG A 402 15.10 45.33 -1.33
N ASP A 403 14.29 44.84 -2.26
CA ASP A 403 13.40 43.70 -2.00
C ASP A 403 14.21 42.43 -1.68
N LEU A 404 15.31 42.18 -2.39
CA LEU A 404 16.18 41.02 -2.14
C LEU A 404 16.84 41.10 -0.75
N TRP A 405 17.36 42.27 -0.39
CA TRP A 405 17.85 42.53 0.97
C TRP A 405 16.76 42.28 2.01
N GLN A 406 15.53 42.75 1.76
CA GLN A 406 14.43 42.54 2.68
C GLN A 406 14.03 41.06 2.83
N ILE A 407 14.12 40.27 1.76
CA ILE A 407 13.93 38.80 1.83
C ILE A 407 15.02 38.16 2.70
N VAL A 408 16.29 38.56 2.52
CA VAL A 408 17.41 38.06 3.35
C VAL A 408 17.24 38.40 4.83
N GLN A 409 16.83 39.63 5.15
CA GLN A 409 16.53 40.02 6.53
C GLN A 409 15.36 39.22 7.13
N ALA A 410 14.34 38.90 6.33
CA ALA A 410 13.23 38.06 6.75
C ALA A 410 13.64 36.59 6.93
N ALA A 411 14.54 36.08 6.09
CA ALA A 411 15.12 34.76 6.22
C ALA A 411 15.91 34.62 7.54
N ALA A 412 16.66 35.65 7.91
CA ALA A 412 17.34 35.77 9.20
C ALA A 412 16.40 36.05 10.39
N GLY A 413 15.08 36.19 10.16
CA GLY A 413 14.09 36.42 11.21
C GLY A 413 14.10 37.82 11.83
N ARG A 414 14.76 38.79 11.20
CA ARG A 414 14.86 40.18 11.70
C ARG A 414 13.65 41.04 11.32
N GLN A 415 12.84 40.63 10.34
CA GLN A 415 11.64 41.35 9.91
C GLN A 415 10.64 40.45 9.17
N ALA A 416 9.44 40.96 8.90
CA ALA A 416 8.48 40.32 8.01
C ALA A 416 8.93 40.42 6.53
N PRO A 417 8.63 39.42 5.69
CA PRO A 417 9.06 39.39 4.30
C PRO A 417 8.32 40.43 3.45
N PRO A 418 8.99 40.99 2.44
CA PRO A 418 8.38 41.94 1.53
C PRO A 418 7.33 41.26 0.64
N LYS A 419 6.42 42.04 0.04
CA LYS A 419 5.45 41.53 -0.95
C LYS A 419 6.13 40.83 -2.12
N ALA A 420 7.33 41.25 -2.48
CA ALA A 420 8.14 40.63 -3.51
C ALA A 420 8.36 39.11 -3.30
N LEU A 421 8.30 38.60 -2.06
CA LEU A 421 8.39 37.16 -1.79
C LEU A 421 7.30 36.34 -2.50
N GLU A 422 6.11 36.90 -2.74
CA GLU A 422 5.01 36.23 -3.47
C GLU A 422 5.39 35.90 -4.93
N VAL A 423 6.39 36.60 -5.48
CA VAL A 423 6.93 36.33 -6.81
C VAL A 423 7.84 35.12 -6.79
N PHE A 424 8.24 34.56 -5.64
CA PHE A 424 9.08 33.38 -5.58
C PHE A 424 8.23 32.14 -5.28
N SER A 425 8.46 31.05 -6.03
CA SER A 425 8.01 29.73 -5.60
C SER A 425 9.03 29.14 -4.65
N PHE A 426 8.58 28.61 -3.53
CA PHE A 426 9.46 28.24 -2.44
C PHE A 426 10.48 27.14 -2.77
N HIS A 427 10.05 26.10 -3.49
CA HIS A 427 10.94 25.05 -4.04
C HIS A 427 12.01 25.59 -5.01
N SER A 428 11.82 26.80 -5.55
CA SER A 428 12.80 27.44 -6.42
C SER A 428 13.80 28.29 -5.62
N VAL A 429 13.42 28.78 -4.43
CA VAL A 429 14.32 29.49 -3.52
C VAL A 429 15.22 28.50 -2.78
N THR A 430 14.66 27.37 -2.31
CA THR A 430 15.42 26.27 -1.67
C THR A 430 16.60 25.81 -2.53
N SER A 431 16.36 25.64 -3.83
CA SER A 431 17.33 25.09 -4.78
C SER A 431 18.32 26.12 -5.32
N ALA A 432 17.95 27.41 -5.36
CA ALA A 432 18.76 28.45 -5.97
C ALA A 432 19.66 29.22 -5.00
N VAL A 433 19.33 29.25 -3.70
CA VAL A 433 20.05 30.05 -2.69
C VAL A 433 20.69 29.12 -1.66
N ARG A 434 21.94 28.72 -1.91
CA ARG A 434 22.68 27.82 -1.01
C ARG A 434 23.12 28.50 0.28
N SER A 435 23.15 29.83 0.31
CA SER A 435 23.45 30.64 1.50
C SER A 435 22.35 30.60 2.55
N PHE A 436 21.11 30.22 2.19
CA PHE A 436 20.08 29.93 3.17
C PHE A 436 20.27 28.52 3.70
N ASN A 437 20.12 28.30 5.00
CA ASN A 437 20.03 26.96 5.58
C ASN A 437 18.55 26.54 5.69
N PRO A 438 18.23 25.28 6.05
CA PRO A 438 16.84 24.85 6.16
C PRO A 438 15.96 25.72 7.08
N LEU A 439 16.48 26.29 8.16
CA LEU A 439 15.73 27.21 9.03
C LEU A 439 15.27 28.46 8.28
N HIS A 440 16.18 29.13 7.57
CA HIS A 440 15.89 30.34 6.80
C HIS A 440 14.77 30.11 5.79
N VAL A 441 14.85 28.96 5.13
CA VAL A 441 13.91 28.56 4.09
C VAL A 441 12.56 28.26 4.77
N LEU A 442 12.50 27.38 5.78
CA LEU A 442 11.26 27.10 6.54
C LEU A 442 10.56 28.36 7.05
N ARG A 443 11.33 29.34 7.54
CA ARG A 443 10.81 30.62 8.05
C ARG A 443 10.10 31.43 6.96
N LEU A 444 10.70 31.52 5.77
CA LEU A 444 10.10 32.24 4.64
C LEU A 444 8.79 31.58 4.16
N GLU A 445 8.73 30.24 4.09
CA GLU A 445 7.50 29.53 3.69
C GLU A 445 6.38 29.74 4.70
N ALA A 446 6.69 29.60 6.00
CA ALA A 446 5.71 29.74 7.06
C ALA A 446 5.05 31.13 7.00
N GLU A 447 5.85 32.16 6.79
CA GLU A 447 5.37 33.53 6.73
C GLU A 447 4.62 33.85 5.43
N LEU A 448 5.07 33.32 4.28
CA LEU A 448 4.35 33.43 3.01
C LEU A 448 2.96 32.78 3.09
N LEU A 449 2.87 31.60 3.70
CA LEU A 449 1.59 30.90 3.87
C LEU A 449 0.68 31.61 4.87
N ARG A 450 1.24 32.11 5.99
CA ARG A 450 0.51 32.90 6.99
C ARG A 450 -0.12 34.14 6.39
N ARG A 451 0.66 34.92 5.64
CA ARG A 451 0.18 36.11 4.94
C ARG A 451 -0.98 35.85 3.98
N ASN A 452 -1.00 34.68 3.36
CA ASN A 452 -2.02 34.29 2.39
C ASN A 452 -3.18 33.48 3.02
N GLY A 453 -3.20 33.28 4.34
CA GLY A 453 -4.20 32.46 5.03
C GLY A 453 -4.16 30.98 4.62
N ARG A 454 -2.97 30.47 4.28
CA ARG A 454 -2.72 29.13 3.72
C ARG A 454 -1.84 28.26 4.63
N GLU A 455 -1.72 28.53 5.93
CA GLU A 455 -0.77 27.80 6.81
C GLU A 455 -0.96 26.27 6.78
N ARG A 456 -2.20 25.79 6.63
CA ARG A 456 -2.51 24.35 6.51
C ARG A 456 -1.96 23.68 5.25
N GLN A 457 -1.49 24.45 4.28
CA GLN A 457 -0.84 23.95 3.07
C GLN A 457 0.66 23.80 3.25
N PHE A 458 1.21 24.12 4.43
CA PHE A 458 2.62 23.91 4.72
C PHE A 458 2.95 22.42 4.64
N ARG A 459 3.85 22.06 3.72
CA ARG A 459 4.31 20.69 3.52
C ARG A 459 5.81 20.61 3.76
N LEU A 460 6.20 20.11 4.94
CA LEU A 460 7.60 20.04 5.36
C LEU A 460 8.45 19.22 4.38
N GLY A 461 7.95 18.08 3.91
CA GLY A 461 8.65 17.25 2.91
C GLY A 461 8.92 17.96 1.59
N TRP A 462 8.07 18.91 1.18
CA TRP A 462 8.33 19.72 -0.03
C TRP A 462 9.42 20.77 0.18
N VAL A 463 9.48 21.33 1.40
CA VAL A 463 10.48 22.32 1.78
C VAL A 463 11.87 21.68 1.89
N ALA A 464 11.95 20.52 2.54
CA ALA A 464 13.21 19.84 2.82
C ALA A 464 13.77 19.07 1.62
N ARG A 465 12.92 18.70 0.64
CA ARG A 465 13.23 17.81 -0.48
C ARG A 465 14.60 17.99 -1.13
N ASP A 466 14.98 19.22 -1.47
CA ASP A 466 16.20 19.47 -2.26
C ASP A 466 17.49 19.46 -1.42
N ARG A 467 17.36 19.24 -0.11
CA ARG A 467 18.44 19.37 0.88
C ARG A 467 18.36 18.31 1.98
N THR A 468 17.63 17.22 1.76
CA THR A 468 17.56 16.12 2.76
C THR A 468 18.91 15.43 2.92
N ASP A 469 19.73 15.43 1.87
CA ASP A 469 21.13 14.98 1.86
C ASP A 469 22.05 15.85 2.73
N GLU A 470 21.70 17.11 2.97
CA GLU A 470 22.44 18.02 3.86
C GLU A 470 22.03 17.87 5.34
N VAL A 471 20.96 17.12 5.64
CA VAL A 471 20.46 16.94 7.01
C VAL A 471 21.32 15.90 7.72
N THR A 472 22.18 16.36 8.63
CA THR A 472 23.02 15.49 9.46
C THR A 472 22.32 14.98 10.71
N ASP A 473 21.28 15.67 11.18
CA ASP A 473 20.49 15.28 12.34
C ASP A 473 19.06 15.82 12.22
N LEU A 474 18.07 14.94 12.25
CA LEU A 474 16.65 15.32 12.11
C LEU A 474 16.18 16.29 13.22
N ARG A 475 16.84 16.31 14.39
CA ARG A 475 16.58 17.29 15.46
C ARG A 475 16.87 18.72 15.04
N GLN A 476 17.75 18.96 14.06
CA GLN A 476 17.99 20.29 13.50
C GLN A 476 16.74 20.84 12.79
N ILE A 477 16.02 19.98 12.06
CA ILE A 477 14.76 20.35 11.41
C ILE A 477 13.65 20.54 12.45
N ALA A 478 13.57 19.65 13.45
CA ALA A 478 12.61 19.79 14.54
C ALA A 478 12.79 21.11 15.32
N ASP A 479 14.04 21.49 15.61
CA ASP A 479 14.35 22.79 16.23
C ASP A 479 13.97 23.96 15.31
N ALA A 480 14.27 23.87 14.01
CA ALA A 480 13.90 24.91 13.06
C ALA A 480 12.37 25.12 12.98
N VAL A 481 11.59 24.03 12.92
CA VAL A 481 10.12 24.07 12.93
C VAL A 481 9.59 24.69 14.23
N ARG A 482 10.23 24.40 15.37
CA ARG A 482 9.89 25.03 16.65
C ARG A 482 10.18 26.53 16.64
N ARG A 483 11.34 26.97 16.14
CA ARG A 483 11.79 28.37 16.13
C ARG A 483 10.94 29.28 15.25
N ILE A 484 10.35 28.77 14.18
CA ILE A 484 9.47 29.56 13.30
C ILE A 484 8.03 29.66 13.84
N SER A 485 7.76 29.10 15.03
CA SER A 485 6.41 29.05 15.64
C SER A 485 5.37 28.52 14.65
N ALA A 486 5.71 27.45 13.93
CA ALA A 486 4.81 26.81 12.99
C ALA A 486 3.59 26.23 13.71
N ALA A 487 2.49 26.06 12.96
CA ALA A 487 1.32 25.36 13.47
C ALA A 487 1.70 23.91 13.90
N PRO A 488 1.08 23.33 14.95
CA PRO A 488 1.41 21.99 15.44
C PRO A 488 1.39 20.89 14.36
N GLU A 489 0.56 21.05 13.33
CA GLU A 489 0.46 20.14 12.19
C GLU A 489 1.73 20.09 11.34
N VAL A 490 2.59 21.11 11.41
CA VAL A 490 3.91 21.11 10.75
C VAL A 490 4.92 20.31 11.57
N ALA A 491 4.91 20.46 12.89
CA ALA A 491 5.76 19.66 13.78
C ALA A 491 5.44 18.17 13.67
N ALA A 492 4.16 17.82 13.48
CA ALA A 492 3.72 16.45 13.23
C ALA A 492 4.25 15.82 11.93
N GLN A 493 4.73 16.63 10.96
CA GLN A 493 5.32 16.15 9.70
C GLN A 493 6.82 15.84 9.80
N VAL A 494 7.50 16.21 10.90
CA VAL A 494 8.94 15.94 11.09
C VAL A 494 9.29 14.45 10.92
N PRO A 495 8.60 13.50 11.58
CA PRO A 495 8.93 12.09 11.41
C PRO A 495 8.72 11.59 9.98
N ASP A 496 7.81 12.19 9.19
CA ASP A 496 7.58 11.79 7.80
C ASP A 496 8.83 11.99 6.92
N LEU A 497 9.76 12.86 7.32
CA LEU A 497 11.05 13.02 6.64
C LEU A 497 11.95 11.80 6.78
N ALA A 498 11.73 10.90 7.73
CA ALA A 498 12.55 9.68 7.88
C ALA A 498 11.96 8.46 7.16
N ARG A 499 10.83 8.63 6.45
CA ARG A 499 10.16 7.51 5.76
C ARG A 499 10.89 7.16 4.48
N THR A 500 11.56 6.01 4.46
CA THR A 500 12.21 5.48 3.24
C THR A 500 11.20 5.20 2.12
N SER A 501 9.93 4.95 2.47
CA SER A 501 8.84 4.86 1.50
C SER A 501 8.53 6.18 0.76
N SER A 502 8.99 7.32 1.29
CA SER A 502 8.90 8.64 0.66
C SER A 502 10.14 8.90 -0.18
N TRP A 503 10.20 8.25 -1.35
CA TRP A 503 11.34 8.21 -2.30
C TRP A 503 11.90 9.55 -2.78
N TRP A 504 11.32 10.70 -2.42
CA TRP A 504 11.77 12.03 -2.83
C TRP A 504 12.17 12.97 -1.68
N SER A 505 12.06 12.56 -0.41
CA SER A 505 12.34 13.47 0.73
C SER A 505 12.77 12.73 2.01
N ALA A 506 13.37 11.55 1.89
CA ALA A 506 13.83 10.78 3.03
C ALA A 506 15.21 11.28 3.51
N VAL A 507 15.31 11.59 4.80
CA VAL A 507 16.56 11.74 5.55
C VAL A 507 17.08 10.34 5.87
N GLU A 508 18.40 10.15 5.78
CA GLU A 508 19.02 8.86 6.03
C GLU A 508 18.75 8.38 7.48
N PRO A 509 18.54 7.06 7.69
CA PRO A 509 18.29 6.49 9.02
C PRO A 509 19.31 6.90 10.09
N GLU A 510 20.59 7.01 9.73
CA GLU A 510 21.70 7.40 10.61
C GLU A 510 21.56 8.84 11.13
N ALA A 511 20.98 9.74 10.32
CA ALA A 511 20.69 11.12 10.72
C ALA A 511 19.33 11.25 11.45
N ALA A 512 18.43 10.28 11.26
CA ALA A 512 17.08 10.32 11.83
C ALA A 512 16.99 9.70 13.23
N TRP A 513 17.74 8.62 13.51
CA TRP A 513 17.58 7.85 14.75
C TRP A 513 17.70 8.65 16.06
N PRO A 514 18.56 9.69 16.20
CA PRO A 514 18.66 10.44 17.46
C PRO A 514 17.36 11.18 17.82
N TRP A 515 16.61 11.62 16.82
CA TRP A 515 15.29 12.23 17.04
C TRP A 515 14.27 11.21 17.54
N PHE A 516 14.26 10.00 16.97
CA PHE A 516 13.36 8.92 17.38
C PHE A 516 13.73 8.32 18.74
N ALA A 517 15.02 8.33 19.11
CA ALA A 517 15.47 7.92 20.43
C ALA A 517 14.80 8.73 21.56
N GLU A 518 14.54 10.02 21.32
CA GLU A 518 13.83 10.92 22.24
C GLU A 518 12.29 10.80 22.11
N ARG A 519 11.79 9.96 21.19
CA ARG A 519 10.38 9.85 20.76
C ARG A 519 10.00 8.42 20.32
N LEU A 520 10.23 7.45 21.20
CA LEU A 520 9.97 6.03 20.91
C LEU A 520 8.51 5.72 20.59
N ASP A 521 7.58 6.55 21.08
CA ASP A 521 6.15 6.47 20.80
C ASP A 521 5.84 6.54 19.30
N VAL A 522 6.60 7.33 18.53
CA VAL A 522 6.42 7.44 17.08
C VAL A 522 6.80 6.15 16.36
N LEU A 523 7.91 5.52 16.75
CA LEU A 523 8.30 4.20 16.20
C LEU A 523 7.31 3.11 16.60
N GLN A 524 6.81 3.16 17.83
CA GLN A 524 5.81 2.23 18.34
C GLN A 524 4.50 2.32 17.53
N ASP A 525 4.05 3.53 17.22
CA ASP A 525 2.89 3.79 16.36
C ASP A 525 3.15 3.23 14.95
N TRP A 526 4.33 3.50 14.37
CA TRP A 526 4.66 3.02 13.03
C TRP A 526 4.75 1.49 12.94
N LEU A 527 5.40 0.82 13.89
CA LEU A 527 5.50 -0.65 13.93
C LEU A 527 4.13 -1.35 13.98
N THR A 528 3.14 -0.70 14.59
CA THR A 528 1.78 -1.23 14.75
C THR A 528 0.79 -0.72 13.69
N GLY A 529 1.23 0.20 12.84
CA GLY A 529 0.46 0.80 11.76
C GLY A 529 0.35 -0.07 10.50
N SER A 530 0.42 0.57 9.33
CA SER A 530 0.35 -0.14 8.05
C SER A 530 1.62 -0.96 7.79
N ALA A 531 1.58 -1.86 6.81
CA ALA A 531 2.78 -2.58 6.38
C ALA A 531 3.87 -1.63 5.85
N GLN A 532 3.51 -0.45 5.36
CA GLN A 532 4.48 0.56 4.95
C GLN A 532 5.13 1.23 6.16
N ASP A 533 4.32 1.65 7.14
CA ASP A 533 4.81 2.27 8.38
C ASP A 533 5.75 1.34 9.15
N ALA A 534 5.39 0.07 9.29
CA ALA A 534 6.25 -0.90 9.96
C ALA A 534 7.57 -1.11 9.20
N GLY A 535 7.57 -1.00 7.87
CA GLY A 535 8.80 -1.02 7.07
C GLY A 535 9.68 0.20 7.32
N ASP A 536 9.08 1.40 7.35
CA ASP A 536 9.77 2.66 7.64
C ASP A 536 10.38 2.65 9.06
N ALA A 537 9.64 2.14 10.06
CA ALA A 537 10.13 2.02 11.43
C ALA A 537 11.32 1.08 11.55
N LEU A 538 11.28 -0.06 10.87
CA LEU A 538 12.38 -1.03 10.87
C LEU A 538 13.64 -0.46 10.22
N ALA A 539 13.50 0.35 9.17
CA ALA A 539 14.63 1.03 8.54
C ALA A 539 15.29 2.03 9.51
N VAL A 540 14.50 2.80 10.27
CA VAL A 540 15.05 3.70 11.30
C VAL A 540 15.71 2.91 12.43
N LEU A 541 15.07 1.83 12.91
CA LEU A 541 15.59 0.97 13.98
C LEU A 541 16.87 0.23 13.59
N GLU A 542 17.10 -0.01 12.30
CA GLU A 542 18.35 -0.58 11.82
C GLU A 542 19.54 0.34 12.12
N ALA A 543 19.36 1.66 12.15
CA ALA A 543 20.41 2.61 12.50
C ALA A 543 20.61 2.80 14.02
N PHE A 544 19.74 2.25 14.87
CA PHE A 544 19.91 2.36 16.32
C PHE A 544 21.17 1.61 16.79
N PRO A 545 21.96 2.19 17.71
CA PRO A 545 23.10 1.49 18.30
C PRO A 545 22.67 0.34 19.22
N ALA A 546 21.51 0.48 19.88
CA ALA A 546 20.88 -0.55 20.69
C ALA A 546 19.36 -0.44 20.58
N LEU A 547 18.63 -1.56 20.64
CA LEU A 547 17.17 -1.55 20.55
C LEU A 547 16.54 -1.17 21.89
N PRO A 548 15.64 -0.17 21.91
CA PRO A 548 14.88 0.16 23.11
C PRO A 548 13.99 -1.02 23.54
N PRO A 549 14.06 -1.47 24.82
CA PRO A 549 13.27 -2.59 25.32
C PRO A 549 11.76 -2.48 25.05
N ALA A 550 11.23 -1.25 25.10
CA ALA A 550 9.81 -0.96 24.87
C ALA A 550 9.32 -1.37 23.47
N LEU A 551 10.20 -1.37 22.46
CA LEU A 551 9.85 -1.67 21.07
C LEU A 551 10.03 -3.15 20.70
N LEU A 552 10.80 -3.91 21.49
CA LEU A 552 11.12 -5.31 21.21
C LEU A 552 9.89 -6.21 20.98
N PRO A 553 8.79 -6.11 21.78
CA PRO A 553 7.59 -6.92 21.54
C PRO A 553 6.99 -6.70 20.15
N SER A 554 6.96 -5.45 19.67
CA SER A 554 6.41 -5.12 18.35
C SER A 554 7.33 -5.54 17.21
N ILE A 555 8.65 -5.38 17.36
CA ILE A 555 9.63 -5.90 16.37
C ILE A 555 9.50 -7.43 16.27
N ALA A 556 9.39 -8.13 17.40
CA ALA A 556 9.22 -9.57 17.45
C ALA A 556 7.90 -10.04 16.82
N ALA A 557 6.81 -9.30 17.04
CA ALA A 557 5.53 -9.56 16.40
C ALA A 557 5.62 -9.47 14.86
N VAL A 558 6.39 -8.51 14.33
CA VAL A 558 6.64 -8.37 12.89
C VAL A 558 7.55 -9.50 12.36
N ALA A 559 8.60 -9.86 13.10
CA ALA A 559 9.54 -10.93 12.75
C ALA A 559 8.90 -12.33 12.71
N LEU A 560 7.83 -12.56 13.49
CA LEU A 560 7.01 -13.77 13.48
C LEU A 560 5.64 -13.53 12.81
N GLY A 561 5.53 -12.47 12.01
CA GLY A 561 4.31 -12.08 11.31
C GLY A 561 4.20 -12.67 9.90
N ASP A 562 3.02 -12.51 9.28
CA ASP A 562 2.76 -13.04 7.94
C ASP A 562 3.35 -12.18 6.81
N SER A 563 3.76 -10.93 7.10
CA SER A 563 4.26 -9.99 6.10
C SER A 563 5.55 -10.47 5.44
N ARG A 564 5.50 -10.88 4.17
CA ARG A 564 6.69 -11.31 3.42
C ARG A 564 7.72 -10.19 3.22
N ARG A 565 7.28 -8.92 3.24
CA ARG A 565 8.15 -7.75 3.10
C ARG A 565 8.85 -7.39 4.41
N ASN A 566 8.10 -7.28 5.50
CA ASN A 566 8.64 -6.70 6.75
C ASN A 566 9.24 -7.76 7.68
N ARG A 567 8.83 -9.01 7.56
CA ARG A 567 9.39 -10.11 8.36
C ARG A 567 10.92 -10.21 8.22
N PRO A 568 11.51 -10.30 7.02
CA PRO A 568 12.97 -10.36 6.89
C PRO A 568 13.67 -9.10 7.45
N LEU A 569 13.08 -7.91 7.28
CA LEU A 569 13.63 -6.67 7.85
C LEU A 569 13.66 -6.70 9.38
N ALA A 570 12.58 -7.14 10.03
CA ALA A 570 12.54 -7.28 11.49
C ALA A 570 13.49 -8.37 11.98
N GLN A 571 13.62 -9.47 11.24
CA GLN A 571 14.58 -10.54 11.55
C GLN A 571 16.03 -10.05 11.45
N ALA A 572 16.36 -9.22 10.46
CA ALA A 572 17.68 -8.61 10.30
C ALA A 572 18.01 -7.65 11.44
N VAL A 573 17.05 -6.77 11.80
CA VAL A 573 17.19 -5.87 12.95
C VAL A 573 17.46 -6.66 14.23
N LEU A 574 16.66 -7.69 14.54
CA LEU A 574 16.87 -8.53 15.72
C LEU A 574 18.20 -9.31 15.68
N ALA A 575 18.64 -9.76 14.51
CA ALA A 575 19.91 -10.46 14.33
C ALA A 575 21.11 -9.54 14.60
N LYS A 576 21.09 -8.30 14.09
CA LYS A 576 22.11 -7.27 14.35
C LYS A 576 22.34 -7.03 15.84
N HIS A 577 21.29 -7.15 16.65
CA HIS A 577 21.32 -6.94 18.09
C HIS A 577 21.36 -8.24 18.92
N GLY A 578 21.61 -9.40 18.30
CA GLY A 578 21.80 -10.68 19.02
C GLY A 578 20.52 -11.30 19.61
N LEU A 579 19.33 -10.83 19.21
CA LEU A 579 18.03 -11.27 19.74
C LEU A 579 17.31 -12.29 18.83
N ALA A 580 17.98 -12.75 17.77
CA ALA A 580 17.36 -13.59 16.75
C ALA A 580 17.09 -15.04 17.21
N ARG A 581 18.06 -15.69 17.87
CA ARG A 581 18.01 -17.14 18.14
C ARG A 581 16.81 -17.54 18.98
N GLY A 582 16.65 -16.97 20.17
CA GLY A 582 15.56 -17.34 21.08
C GLY A 582 14.19 -17.16 20.43
N LEU A 583 13.99 -16.06 19.70
CA LEU A 583 12.72 -15.79 19.01
C LEU A 583 12.48 -16.74 17.83
N ALA A 584 13.52 -17.09 17.07
CA ALA A 584 13.41 -18.03 15.96
C ALA A 584 13.14 -19.47 16.47
N GLU A 585 13.79 -19.90 17.55
CA GLU A 585 13.48 -21.19 18.21
C GLU A 585 12.02 -21.25 18.67
N GLN A 586 11.50 -20.16 19.24
CA GLN A 586 10.08 -20.04 19.61
C GLN A 586 9.15 -20.16 18.39
N GLY A 587 9.54 -19.57 17.25
CA GLY A 587 8.81 -19.64 16.00
C GLY A 587 8.68 -21.06 15.41
N LEU A 588 9.59 -21.98 15.73
CA LEU A 588 9.49 -23.39 15.34
C LEU A 588 8.26 -24.10 15.95
N GLY A 589 7.68 -23.55 17.01
CA GLY A 589 6.46 -24.05 17.64
C GLY A 589 5.14 -23.46 17.10
N ASP A 590 5.18 -22.55 16.12
CA ASP A 590 3.97 -21.88 15.62
C ASP A 590 3.02 -22.88 14.94
N GLY A 591 1.70 -22.73 15.13
CA GLY A 591 0.70 -23.58 14.46
C GLY A 591 0.70 -23.47 12.93
N ARG A 592 1.18 -22.35 12.38
CA ARG A 592 1.30 -22.10 10.94
C ARG A 592 2.64 -22.63 10.42
N GLY A 593 2.58 -23.49 9.40
CA GLY A 593 3.78 -24.08 8.81
C GLY A 593 4.72 -23.05 8.20
N GLU A 594 4.18 -22.02 7.55
CA GLU A 594 4.94 -20.97 6.88
C GLU A 594 5.87 -20.21 7.84
N ILE A 595 5.44 -20.03 9.10
CA ILE A 595 6.27 -19.40 10.14
C ILE A 595 7.33 -20.36 10.65
N ARG A 596 6.98 -21.63 10.86
CA ARG A 596 7.98 -22.64 11.24
C ARG A 596 9.08 -22.77 10.19
N ALA A 597 8.71 -22.76 8.90
CA ALA A 597 9.65 -22.77 7.79
C ALA A 597 10.55 -21.52 7.81
N ALA A 598 9.95 -20.32 7.91
CA ALA A 598 10.69 -19.07 7.97
C ALA A 598 11.60 -18.98 9.20
N SER A 599 11.20 -19.56 10.32
CA SER A 599 11.99 -19.59 11.56
C SER A 599 13.19 -20.52 11.44
N ALA A 600 13.02 -21.68 10.79
CA ALA A 600 14.14 -22.58 10.48
C ALA A 600 15.15 -21.90 9.53
N SER A 601 14.68 -21.25 8.47
CA SER A 601 15.56 -20.47 7.57
C SER A 601 16.25 -19.32 8.30
N TRP A 602 15.58 -18.66 9.24
CA TRP A 602 16.18 -17.61 10.05
C TRP A 602 17.30 -18.15 10.95
N LEU A 603 17.11 -19.30 11.60
CA LEU A 603 18.15 -19.98 12.38
C LEU A 603 19.37 -20.37 11.52
N ALA A 604 19.13 -20.86 10.30
CA ALA A 604 20.19 -21.16 9.34
C ALA A 604 21.01 -19.90 8.98
N ALA A 605 20.34 -18.77 8.77
CA ALA A 605 20.99 -17.49 8.46
C ALA A 605 21.81 -16.94 9.64
N VAL A 606 21.35 -17.13 10.88
CA VAL A 606 22.08 -16.74 12.11
C VAL A 606 23.36 -17.57 12.28
N ARG A 607 23.39 -18.81 11.75
CA ARG A 607 24.55 -19.72 11.79
C ARG A 607 25.08 -20.00 13.21
N ASP A 608 24.19 -20.09 14.21
CA ASP A 608 24.53 -20.52 15.57
C ASP A 608 24.20 -22.03 15.75
N PRO A 609 25.21 -22.92 15.84
CA PRO A 609 25.00 -24.36 16.03
C PRO A 609 24.22 -24.73 17.29
N GLY A 610 24.14 -23.83 18.29
CA GLY A 610 23.33 -24.04 19.48
C GLY A 610 21.84 -24.23 19.20
N ALA A 611 21.36 -23.84 18.02
CA ALA A 611 19.96 -24.05 17.60
C ALA A 611 19.64 -25.50 17.17
N ILE A 612 20.65 -26.34 16.90
CA ILE A 612 20.46 -27.72 16.41
C ILE A 612 19.46 -28.53 17.25
N PRO A 613 19.54 -28.57 18.60
CA PRO A 613 18.60 -29.34 19.41
C PRO A 613 17.14 -28.87 19.24
N ALA A 614 16.91 -27.56 19.14
CA ALA A 614 15.57 -27.00 18.94
C ALA A 614 15.01 -27.36 17.56
N VAL A 615 15.83 -27.27 16.51
CA VAL A 615 15.43 -27.65 15.15
C VAL A 615 15.15 -29.16 15.05
N ARG A 616 15.98 -30.02 15.68
CA ARG A 616 15.73 -31.48 15.76
C ARG A 616 14.44 -31.81 16.48
N ALA A 617 14.17 -31.17 17.61
CA ALA A 617 12.94 -31.38 18.37
C ALA A 617 11.68 -30.96 17.59
N ALA A 618 11.77 -29.88 16.81
CA ALA A 618 10.70 -29.42 15.93
C ALA A 618 10.50 -30.38 14.74
N LEU A 619 11.59 -30.79 14.09
CA LEU A 619 11.58 -31.71 12.95
C LEU A 619 10.91 -33.05 13.30
N ALA A 620 11.17 -33.59 14.48
CA ALA A 620 10.57 -34.85 14.93
C ALA A 620 9.03 -34.82 15.02
N LYS A 621 8.43 -33.63 15.16
CA LYS A 621 6.98 -33.42 15.26
C LYS A 621 6.38 -32.86 13.96
N GLU A 622 7.20 -32.53 12.98
CA GLU A 622 6.77 -31.86 11.75
C GLU A 622 6.08 -32.85 10.79
N LYS A 623 4.92 -32.45 10.28
CA LYS A 623 4.09 -33.25 9.37
C LYS A 623 3.88 -32.58 8.02
N ARG A 624 4.24 -31.31 7.89
CA ARG A 624 4.11 -30.52 6.65
C ARG A 624 5.45 -30.49 5.93
N GLU A 625 5.40 -30.58 4.62
CA GLU A 625 6.59 -30.75 3.77
C GLU A 625 7.45 -29.49 3.71
N VAL A 626 6.83 -28.31 3.56
CA VAL A 626 7.56 -27.04 3.44
C VAL A 626 8.39 -26.73 4.70
N PRO A 627 7.83 -26.78 5.93
CA PRO A 627 8.62 -26.54 7.13
C PRO A 627 9.63 -27.65 7.40
N ARG A 628 9.29 -28.90 7.10
CA ARG A 628 10.23 -30.04 7.21
C ARG A 628 11.48 -29.82 6.36
N ALA A 629 11.29 -29.36 5.12
CA ALA A 629 12.38 -29.01 4.22
C ALA A 629 13.27 -27.90 4.78
N ALA A 630 12.65 -26.82 5.24
CA ALA A 630 13.38 -25.70 5.81
C ALA A 630 14.17 -26.11 7.07
N MET A 631 13.62 -26.99 7.91
CA MET A 631 14.31 -27.54 9.08
C MET A 631 15.49 -28.43 8.68
N LEU A 632 15.34 -29.33 7.69
CA LEU A 632 16.46 -30.16 7.21
C LEU A 632 17.59 -29.32 6.59
N ASN A 633 17.23 -28.32 5.78
CA ASN A 633 18.21 -27.37 5.22
C ASN A 633 18.93 -26.61 6.35
N ALA A 634 18.17 -26.12 7.34
CA ALA A 634 18.76 -25.44 8.49
C ALA A 634 19.73 -26.34 9.26
N LEU A 635 19.39 -27.60 9.51
CA LEU A 635 20.29 -28.56 10.17
C LEU A 635 21.59 -28.76 9.39
N ARG A 636 21.49 -29.00 8.07
CA ARG A 636 22.66 -29.13 7.20
C ARG A 636 23.53 -27.88 7.23
N ASP A 637 22.93 -26.70 7.11
CA ASP A 637 23.64 -25.42 7.07
C ASP A 637 24.27 -25.07 8.44
N LEU A 638 23.69 -25.60 9.54
CA LEU A 638 24.26 -25.56 10.89
C LEU A 638 25.31 -26.66 11.16
N GLY A 639 25.56 -27.55 10.19
CA GLY A 639 26.58 -28.60 10.27
C GLY A 639 26.13 -29.93 10.88
N ASP A 640 24.82 -30.18 11.02
CA ASP A 640 24.26 -31.43 11.52
C ASP A 640 24.05 -32.48 10.41
N ASP A 641 24.14 -33.77 10.75
CA ASP A 641 24.01 -34.87 9.79
C ASP A 641 22.55 -35.27 9.57
N VAL A 642 22.00 -34.89 8.41
CA VAL A 642 20.62 -35.21 8.01
C VAL A 642 20.49 -36.55 7.25
N THR A 643 21.56 -37.34 7.11
CA THR A 643 21.57 -38.57 6.30
C THR A 643 20.52 -39.57 6.75
N ALA A 644 20.34 -39.75 8.05
CA ALA A 644 19.34 -40.66 8.62
C ALA A 644 17.90 -40.24 8.30
N ASP A 645 17.64 -38.93 8.19
CA ASP A 645 16.32 -38.38 7.85
C ASP A 645 15.95 -38.57 6.37
N LEU A 646 16.95 -38.88 5.54
CA LEU A 646 16.87 -39.09 4.09
C LEU A 646 17.14 -40.54 3.69
N ALA A 647 17.12 -41.48 4.65
CA ALA A 647 17.33 -42.90 4.38
C ALA A 647 16.19 -43.49 3.50
N PRO A 648 16.48 -44.48 2.63
CA PRO A 648 15.49 -45.07 1.73
C PRO A 648 14.18 -45.50 2.41
N ASP A 649 14.24 -46.15 3.57
CA ASP A 649 13.04 -46.59 4.30
C ASP A 649 12.17 -45.44 4.81
N ARG A 650 12.79 -44.31 5.19
CA ARG A 650 12.07 -43.10 5.61
C ARG A 650 11.35 -42.47 4.42
N LEU A 651 12.04 -42.33 3.29
CA LEU A 651 11.48 -41.79 2.05
C LEU A 651 10.34 -42.69 1.51
N LEU A 652 10.49 -44.01 1.62
CA LEU A 652 9.43 -44.96 1.25
C LEU A 652 8.21 -44.85 2.17
N THR A 653 8.43 -44.71 3.48
CA THR A 653 7.35 -44.52 4.46
C THR A 653 6.58 -43.22 4.18
N GLU A 654 7.29 -42.13 3.90
CA GLU A 654 6.71 -40.85 3.50
C GLU A 654 5.91 -40.99 2.20
N ALA A 655 6.49 -41.63 1.18
CA ALA A 655 5.84 -41.83 -0.12
C ALA A 655 4.53 -42.64 0.01
N ARG A 656 4.55 -43.72 0.79
CA ARG A 656 3.35 -44.53 1.09
C ARG A 656 2.30 -43.72 1.82
N ALA A 657 2.69 -42.87 2.79
CA ALA A 657 1.75 -42.01 3.50
C ALA A 657 1.14 -40.94 2.58
N GLY A 658 1.97 -40.28 1.77
CA GLY A 658 1.56 -39.23 0.84
C GLY A 658 0.63 -39.71 -0.28
N LEU A 659 0.80 -40.96 -0.71
CA LEU A 659 -0.01 -41.62 -1.75
C LEU A 659 -1.27 -42.34 -1.23
N LYS A 660 -1.57 -42.30 0.08
CA LYS A 660 -2.88 -42.77 0.58
C LYS A 660 -4.06 -41.95 0.03
N GLY A 661 -3.82 -40.69 -0.33
CA GLY A 661 -4.80 -39.83 -0.98
C GLY A 661 -4.93 -40.11 -2.48
N LYS A 662 -6.08 -39.80 -3.09
CA LYS A 662 -6.26 -39.87 -4.55
C LYS A 662 -5.23 -38.98 -5.26
N ARG A 663 -4.65 -39.48 -6.36
CA ARG A 663 -3.78 -38.68 -7.24
C ARG A 663 -4.57 -37.47 -7.75
N PRO A 664 -3.96 -36.27 -7.83
CA PRO A 664 -4.64 -35.09 -8.32
C PRO A 664 -5.09 -35.28 -9.79
N PRO A 665 -6.38 -35.11 -10.13
CA PRO A 665 -6.87 -35.22 -11.51
C PRO A 665 -6.18 -34.25 -12.48
N ALA A 666 -5.64 -33.15 -11.95
CA ALA A 666 -4.85 -32.21 -12.73
C ALA A 666 -3.58 -32.83 -13.33
N LEU A 667 -3.14 -34.00 -12.86
CA LEU A 667 -2.01 -34.76 -13.43
C LEU A 667 -2.46 -35.95 -14.29
N ASP A 668 -3.73 -36.01 -14.74
CA ASP A 668 -4.20 -37.10 -15.61
C ASP A 668 -3.48 -37.14 -16.97
N TRP A 669 -2.93 -36.00 -17.41
CA TRP A 669 -2.09 -35.91 -18.60
C TRP A 669 -0.68 -36.51 -18.40
N PHE A 670 -0.26 -36.72 -17.15
CA PHE A 670 1.11 -37.11 -16.82
C PHE A 670 1.27 -38.64 -16.86
N GLY A 671 2.18 -39.14 -17.71
CA GLY A 671 2.45 -40.57 -17.89
C GLY A 671 3.25 -41.20 -16.75
N PHE A 672 2.60 -41.47 -15.60
CA PHE A 672 3.26 -42.06 -14.42
C PHE A 672 3.88 -43.45 -14.67
N ASP A 673 3.33 -44.21 -15.60
CA ASP A 673 3.81 -45.52 -16.04
C ASP A 673 5.13 -45.43 -16.84
N GLN A 674 5.47 -44.24 -17.34
CA GLN A 674 6.68 -43.97 -18.13
C GLN A 674 7.83 -43.42 -17.29
N LEU A 675 7.68 -43.35 -15.96
CA LEU A 675 8.75 -42.90 -15.07
C LEU A 675 9.99 -43.81 -15.21
N PRO A 676 11.20 -43.23 -15.29
CA PRO A 676 12.42 -44.02 -15.42
C PRO A 676 12.66 -44.86 -14.16
N ALA A 677 13.25 -46.05 -14.34
CA ALA A 677 13.73 -46.86 -13.22
C ALA A 677 14.95 -46.19 -12.59
N LEU A 678 14.90 -45.93 -11.28
CA LEU A 678 15.93 -45.17 -10.56
C LEU A 678 16.76 -46.06 -9.64
N ARG A 679 17.99 -45.62 -9.35
CA ARG A 679 18.91 -46.24 -8.40
C ARG A 679 19.35 -45.26 -7.33
N TRP A 680 19.57 -45.76 -6.12
CA TRP A 680 20.26 -45.04 -5.05
C TRP A 680 21.76 -44.93 -5.36
N ALA A 681 22.46 -44.05 -4.64
CA ALA A 681 23.91 -43.87 -4.80
C ALA A 681 24.73 -45.15 -4.56
N ASP A 682 24.20 -46.12 -3.79
CA ASP A 682 24.82 -47.44 -3.56
C ASP A 682 24.53 -48.47 -4.68
N GLY A 683 23.81 -48.06 -5.73
CA GLY A 683 23.44 -48.89 -6.88
C GLY A 683 22.15 -49.71 -6.71
N SER A 684 21.58 -49.77 -5.50
CA SER A 684 20.34 -50.48 -5.23
C SER A 684 19.13 -49.80 -5.88
N ALA A 685 18.07 -50.58 -6.17
CA ALA A 685 16.90 -50.08 -6.88
C ALA A 685 16.01 -49.21 -5.98
N VAL A 686 15.46 -48.13 -6.54
CA VAL A 686 14.47 -47.27 -5.88
C VAL A 686 13.08 -47.86 -6.09
N ASP A 687 12.30 -48.02 -5.02
CA ASP A 687 10.89 -48.39 -5.11
C ASP A 687 10.10 -47.32 -5.86
N ALA A 688 9.38 -47.69 -6.93
CA ALA A 688 8.66 -46.78 -7.82
C ALA A 688 7.60 -45.91 -7.12
N THR A 689 7.17 -46.28 -5.90
CA THR A 689 6.31 -45.47 -5.04
C THR A 689 6.95 -44.12 -4.70
N ILE A 690 8.27 -44.08 -4.54
CA ILE A 690 9.03 -42.89 -4.15
C ILE A 690 9.01 -41.81 -5.26
N PRO A 691 9.49 -42.06 -6.49
CA PRO A 691 9.43 -41.06 -7.55
C PRO A 691 7.99 -40.69 -7.93
N THR A 692 7.03 -41.63 -7.83
CA THR A 692 5.60 -41.33 -7.99
C THR A 692 5.14 -40.28 -6.97
N TRP A 693 5.52 -40.43 -5.70
CA TRP A 693 5.21 -39.46 -4.66
C TRP A 693 5.89 -38.11 -4.92
N TRP A 694 7.16 -38.11 -5.33
CA TRP A 694 7.89 -36.87 -5.59
C TRP A 694 7.25 -36.01 -6.68
N VAL A 695 6.72 -36.63 -7.75
CA VAL A 695 5.92 -35.92 -8.77
C VAL A 695 4.66 -35.30 -8.17
N VAL A 696 3.91 -36.05 -7.36
CA VAL A 696 2.70 -35.56 -6.70
C VAL A 696 3.03 -34.43 -5.71
N LEU A 697 4.12 -34.57 -4.97
CA LEU A 697 4.62 -33.59 -4.01
C LEU A 697 5.03 -32.30 -4.71
N ALA A 698 5.85 -32.38 -5.77
CA ALA A 698 6.26 -31.26 -6.60
C ALA A 698 5.06 -30.47 -7.11
N ASN A 699 4.03 -31.17 -7.62
CA ASN A 699 2.79 -30.54 -8.07
C ASN A 699 1.96 -29.89 -6.94
N LYS A 700 2.01 -30.43 -5.70
CA LYS A 700 1.34 -29.84 -4.54
C LYS A 700 2.04 -28.58 -4.05
N VAL A 701 3.38 -28.57 -4.04
CA VAL A 701 4.20 -27.44 -3.60
C VAL A 701 4.12 -26.28 -4.60
N LYS A 702 4.02 -26.56 -5.90
CA LYS A 702 3.90 -25.56 -6.99
C LYS A 702 5.04 -24.53 -7.02
N ASP A 703 6.23 -24.93 -6.56
CA ASP A 703 7.43 -24.11 -6.57
C ASP A 703 8.43 -24.69 -7.58
N PRO A 704 8.77 -23.97 -8.67
CA PRO A 704 9.73 -24.45 -9.67
C PRO A 704 11.20 -24.37 -9.22
N ASP A 705 11.50 -23.67 -8.12
CA ASP A 705 12.87 -23.48 -7.63
C ASP A 705 13.48 -24.80 -7.17
N GLY A 706 12.76 -25.67 -6.46
CA GLY A 706 13.30 -27.01 -6.11
C GLY A 706 14.53 -27.05 -5.19
N SER A 707 15.18 -25.91 -4.90
CA SER A 707 16.31 -25.70 -3.97
C SER A 707 16.02 -26.01 -2.49
N GLY A 708 14.97 -26.81 -2.23
CA GLY A 708 14.51 -27.28 -0.93
C GLY A 708 14.46 -28.81 -0.84
N LEU A 709 13.31 -29.34 -0.42
CA LEU A 709 13.13 -30.76 -0.08
C LEU A 709 13.45 -31.71 -1.24
N LEU A 710 13.03 -31.35 -2.45
CA LEU A 710 13.18 -32.21 -3.62
C LEU A 710 14.64 -32.32 -4.03
N ASP A 711 15.43 -31.24 -3.99
CA ASP A 711 16.86 -31.35 -4.26
C ASP A 711 17.59 -32.24 -3.24
N LEU A 712 17.23 -32.16 -1.95
CA LEU A 712 17.76 -33.07 -0.92
C LEU A 712 17.44 -34.53 -1.23
N TYR A 713 16.24 -34.81 -1.76
CA TYR A 713 15.81 -36.15 -2.13
C TYR A 713 16.55 -36.66 -3.37
N LEU A 714 16.66 -35.82 -4.40
CA LEU A 714 17.37 -36.14 -5.64
C LEU A 714 18.86 -36.39 -5.39
N GLY A 715 19.47 -35.67 -4.44
CA GLY A 715 20.85 -35.88 -4.02
C GLY A 715 21.14 -37.27 -3.42
N ARG A 716 20.12 -38.08 -3.11
CA ARG A 716 20.28 -39.47 -2.65
C ARG A 716 20.36 -40.49 -3.79
N LEU A 717 19.93 -40.11 -5.00
CA LEU A 717 19.98 -40.98 -6.17
C LEU A 717 21.41 -41.09 -6.71
N ALA A 718 21.68 -42.15 -7.47
CA ALA A 718 22.82 -42.18 -8.37
C ALA A 718 22.71 -41.05 -9.40
N ALA A 719 23.84 -40.46 -9.81
CA ALA A 719 23.88 -39.31 -10.72
C ALA A 719 23.03 -39.53 -11.97
N ASP A 720 23.27 -40.61 -12.71
CA ASP A 720 22.54 -40.97 -13.94
C ASP A 720 21.01 -41.08 -13.72
N SER A 721 20.60 -41.59 -12.54
CA SER A 721 19.17 -41.69 -12.19
C SER A 721 18.55 -40.34 -11.92
N ALA A 722 19.24 -39.45 -11.20
CA ALA A 722 18.78 -38.09 -10.95
C ALA A 722 18.65 -37.30 -12.25
N GLU A 723 19.64 -37.43 -13.15
CA GLU A 723 19.61 -36.80 -14.46
C GLU A 723 18.48 -37.34 -15.35
N ALA A 724 18.31 -38.67 -15.41
CA ALA A 724 17.25 -39.30 -16.20
C ALA A 724 15.85 -38.84 -15.74
N LEU A 725 15.64 -38.75 -14.43
CA LEU A 725 14.40 -38.20 -13.88
C LEU A 725 14.22 -36.74 -14.30
N GLY A 726 15.24 -35.90 -14.15
CA GLY A 726 15.19 -34.48 -14.54
C GLY A 726 14.86 -34.27 -16.02
N ARG A 727 15.52 -35.02 -16.91
CA ARG A 727 15.23 -35.00 -18.36
C ARG A 727 13.77 -35.37 -18.65
N PHE A 728 13.28 -36.44 -18.04
CA PHE A 728 11.91 -36.90 -18.22
C PHE A 728 10.89 -35.85 -17.73
N MET A 729 11.16 -35.20 -16.58
CA MET A 729 10.31 -34.13 -16.05
C MET A 729 10.24 -32.92 -16.98
N LEU A 730 11.40 -32.43 -17.43
CA LEU A 730 11.47 -31.26 -18.31
C LEU A 730 10.78 -31.53 -19.65
N ALA A 731 11.04 -32.68 -20.25
CA ALA A 731 10.42 -33.09 -21.52
C ALA A 731 8.90 -33.22 -21.39
N SER A 732 8.41 -33.85 -20.32
CA SER A 732 6.97 -34.00 -20.05
C SER A 732 6.29 -32.64 -19.84
N TRP A 733 6.93 -31.75 -19.08
CA TRP A 733 6.39 -30.42 -18.80
C TRP A 733 6.33 -29.55 -20.07
N ILE A 734 7.41 -29.51 -20.87
CA ILE A 734 7.44 -28.78 -22.14
C ILE A 734 6.41 -29.37 -23.11
N GLY A 735 6.39 -30.69 -23.29
CA GLY A 735 5.46 -31.36 -24.21
C GLY A 735 3.99 -31.06 -23.88
N GLN A 736 3.63 -31.02 -22.60
CA GLN A 736 2.29 -30.61 -22.19
C GLN A 736 2.02 -29.12 -22.42
N ASP A 737 3.00 -28.25 -22.17
CA ASP A 737 2.79 -26.80 -22.33
C ASP A 737 2.70 -26.37 -23.79
N THR A 738 3.43 -27.06 -24.69
CA THR A 738 3.50 -26.76 -26.12
C THR A 738 2.58 -27.64 -26.96
N ARG A 739 1.67 -28.39 -26.33
CA ARG A 739 0.73 -29.28 -27.04
C ARG A 739 -0.11 -28.47 -28.04
N HIS A 740 -0.11 -28.89 -29.30
CA HIS A 740 -0.81 -28.26 -30.41
C HIS A 740 -1.85 -29.21 -31.02
N PRO A 741 -2.78 -28.73 -31.86
CA PRO A 741 -3.73 -29.59 -32.56
C PRO A 741 -3.04 -30.64 -33.41
N ASP A 742 -3.77 -31.74 -33.65
CA ASP A 742 -3.30 -32.79 -34.53
C ASP A 742 -3.10 -32.26 -35.96
N ALA A 743 -2.13 -32.84 -36.67
CA ALA A 743 -1.78 -32.42 -38.01
C ALA A 743 -2.94 -32.62 -39.00
N GLN A 744 -3.71 -33.70 -38.86
CA GLN A 744 -4.87 -34.00 -39.71
C GLN A 744 -6.02 -33.02 -39.43
N GLU A 745 -6.32 -32.75 -38.16
CA GLU A 745 -7.32 -31.75 -37.77
C GLU A 745 -6.95 -30.36 -38.30
N SER A 746 -5.66 -30.01 -38.23
CA SER A 746 -5.17 -28.72 -38.71
C SER A 746 -5.23 -28.59 -40.22
N ARG A 747 -4.97 -29.67 -40.97
CA ARG A 747 -5.15 -29.69 -42.43
C ARG A 747 -6.62 -29.44 -42.80
N ALA A 748 -7.54 -30.15 -42.13
CA ALA A 748 -8.97 -29.96 -42.36
C ALA A 748 -9.45 -28.54 -42.03
N HIS A 749 -9.02 -27.97 -40.90
CA HIS A 749 -9.31 -26.58 -40.53
C HIS A 749 -8.76 -25.59 -41.57
N ALA A 750 -7.51 -25.77 -41.98
CA ALA A 750 -6.82 -24.90 -42.92
C ALA A 750 -7.48 -24.88 -44.30
N GLU A 751 -7.92 -26.03 -44.80
CA GLU A 751 -8.62 -26.13 -46.08
C GLU A 751 -9.95 -25.35 -46.08
N ALA A 752 -10.74 -25.49 -45.01
CA ALA A 752 -12.01 -24.78 -44.89
C ALA A 752 -11.80 -23.27 -44.70
N GLU A 753 -10.95 -22.87 -43.75
CA GLU A 753 -10.72 -21.47 -43.40
C GLU A 753 -9.96 -20.70 -44.48
N GLY A 754 -8.94 -21.32 -45.09
CA GLY A 754 -8.16 -20.72 -46.15
C GLY A 754 -9.00 -20.40 -47.39
N ARG A 755 -9.87 -21.35 -47.80
CA ARG A 755 -10.82 -21.11 -48.91
C ARG A 755 -11.81 -20.00 -48.59
N ARG A 756 -12.34 -19.98 -47.36
CA ARG A 756 -13.26 -18.93 -46.90
C ARG A 756 -12.62 -17.53 -46.96
N ARG A 757 -11.38 -17.40 -46.48
CA ARG A 757 -10.63 -16.13 -46.52
C ARG A 757 -10.36 -15.65 -47.95
N HIS A 758 -9.97 -16.57 -48.83
CA HIS A 758 -9.77 -16.26 -50.23
C HIS A 758 -11.08 -15.77 -50.90
N GLN A 759 -12.19 -16.50 -50.69
CA GLN A 759 -13.51 -16.11 -51.21
C GLN A 759 -13.95 -14.73 -50.70
N TRP A 760 -13.77 -14.48 -49.40
CA TRP A 760 -14.07 -13.18 -48.80
C TRP A 760 -13.25 -12.04 -49.42
N ALA A 761 -11.96 -12.25 -49.70
CA ALA A 761 -11.10 -11.25 -50.33
C ALA A 761 -11.59 -10.93 -51.76
N GLN A 762 -11.94 -11.97 -52.54
CA GLN A 762 -12.50 -11.82 -53.89
C GLN A 762 -13.84 -11.04 -53.88
N GLU A 763 -14.73 -11.36 -52.95
CA GLU A 763 -16.05 -10.74 -52.86
C GLU A 763 -15.96 -9.29 -52.32
N ARG A 764 -15.05 -9.05 -51.37
CA ARG A 764 -14.74 -7.70 -50.87
C ARG A 764 -14.25 -6.80 -52.00
N LEU A 765 -13.32 -7.27 -52.83
CA LEU A 765 -12.84 -6.51 -53.99
C LEU A 765 -14.00 -6.20 -54.94
N ARG A 766 -14.81 -7.20 -55.31
CA ARG A 766 -15.97 -7.01 -56.19
C ARG A 766 -16.93 -5.94 -55.65
N ARG A 767 -17.27 -5.98 -54.36
CA ARG A 767 -18.16 -5.01 -53.72
C ARG A 767 -17.58 -3.59 -53.69
N LEU A 768 -16.29 -3.44 -53.41
CA LEU A 768 -15.64 -2.13 -53.32
C LEU A 768 -15.48 -1.47 -54.70
N VAL A 769 -15.16 -2.26 -55.73
CA VAL A 769 -15.11 -1.80 -57.14
C VAL A 769 -16.49 -1.38 -57.64
N ALA A 770 -17.56 -2.09 -57.26
CA ALA A 770 -18.92 -1.79 -57.70
C ALA A 770 -19.53 -0.53 -57.03
N SER A 771 -18.92 0.00 -55.96
CA SER A 771 -19.44 1.14 -55.20
C SER A 771 -18.81 2.46 -55.66
N PRO A 772 -19.60 3.39 -56.25
CA PRO A 772 -19.08 4.65 -56.79
C PRO A 772 -18.63 5.66 -55.72
N LYS A 773 -18.87 5.39 -54.43
CA LYS A 773 -18.47 6.25 -53.30
C LYS A 773 -17.20 5.78 -52.60
N THR A 774 -16.60 4.66 -53.04
CA THR A 774 -15.41 4.09 -52.42
C THR A 774 -14.16 4.87 -52.82
N LYS A 775 -13.29 5.19 -51.86
CA LYS A 775 -12.01 5.83 -52.13
C LYS A 775 -11.04 4.86 -52.85
N PRO A 776 -10.20 5.32 -53.80
CA PRO A 776 -9.26 4.47 -54.53
C PRO A 776 -8.31 3.66 -53.65
N GLU A 777 -7.83 4.25 -52.55
CA GLU A 777 -6.94 3.61 -51.57
C GLU A 777 -7.49 2.29 -51.01
N TYR A 778 -8.82 2.20 -50.78
CA TYR A 778 -9.45 0.96 -50.28
C TYR A 778 -9.64 -0.10 -51.36
N VAL A 779 -9.75 0.31 -52.63
CA VAL A 779 -9.84 -0.61 -53.76
C VAL A 779 -8.48 -1.26 -54.01
N GLU A 780 -7.40 -0.47 -53.97
CA GLU A 780 -6.04 -0.99 -54.13
C GLU A 780 -5.66 -1.97 -53.01
N GLN A 781 -5.94 -1.64 -51.74
CA GLN A 781 -5.76 -2.59 -50.63
C GLN A 781 -6.58 -3.88 -50.83
N ALA A 782 -7.81 -3.79 -51.36
CA ALA A 782 -8.61 -4.98 -51.64
C ALA A 782 -8.07 -5.80 -52.83
N ARG A 783 -7.43 -5.16 -53.81
CA ARG A 783 -6.75 -5.86 -54.93
C ARG A 783 -5.57 -6.66 -54.43
N GLU A 784 -4.73 -6.05 -53.57
CA GLU A 784 -3.59 -6.73 -52.95
C GLU A 784 -4.04 -7.98 -52.17
N TRP A 785 -5.09 -7.86 -51.36
CA TRP A 785 -5.64 -8.99 -50.61
C TRP A 785 -6.25 -10.06 -51.51
N ALA A 786 -6.95 -9.68 -52.58
CA ALA A 786 -7.52 -10.63 -53.54
C ALA A 786 -6.46 -11.29 -54.45
N ALA A 787 -5.28 -10.68 -54.60
CA ALA A 787 -4.17 -11.25 -55.37
C ALA A 787 -3.48 -12.42 -54.64
N ILE A 788 -3.70 -12.59 -53.33
CA ILE A 788 -3.15 -13.70 -52.55
C ILE A 788 -3.84 -15.02 -52.98
N PRO A 789 -3.07 -16.03 -53.44
CA PRO A 789 -3.63 -17.33 -53.85
C PRO A 789 -4.31 -18.09 -52.71
N ALA A 790 -5.27 -18.95 -53.04
CA ALA A 790 -5.99 -19.77 -52.06
C ALA A 790 -5.05 -20.69 -51.28
N GLU A 791 -4.02 -21.23 -51.92
CA GLU A 791 -3.00 -22.10 -51.31
C GLU A 791 -2.21 -21.38 -50.22
N GLN A 792 -1.93 -20.08 -50.42
CA GLN A 792 -1.25 -19.27 -49.41
C GLN A 792 -2.15 -19.04 -48.20
N HIS A 793 -3.45 -18.73 -48.41
CA HIS A 793 -4.40 -18.62 -47.31
C HIS A 793 -4.58 -19.94 -46.53
N ILE A 794 -4.55 -21.09 -47.20
CA ILE A 794 -4.60 -22.41 -46.56
C ILE A 794 -3.32 -22.65 -45.75
N ARG A 795 -2.14 -22.36 -46.30
CA ARG A 795 -0.86 -22.49 -45.58
C ARG A 795 -0.83 -21.60 -44.32
N ASP A 796 -1.28 -20.36 -44.45
CA ASP A 796 -1.35 -19.42 -43.32
C ASP A 796 -2.36 -19.87 -42.28
N ALA A 797 -3.53 -20.39 -42.69
CA ALA A 797 -4.52 -20.96 -41.78
C ALA A 797 -4.00 -22.21 -41.05
N TYR A 798 -3.24 -23.08 -41.73
CA TYR A 798 -2.58 -24.22 -41.10
C TYR A 798 -1.56 -23.79 -40.06
N ALA A 799 -0.67 -22.85 -40.42
CA ALA A 799 0.33 -22.32 -39.50
C ALA A 799 -0.30 -21.65 -38.28
N GLN A 800 -1.38 -20.89 -38.48
CA GLN A 800 -2.14 -20.26 -37.39
C GLN A 800 -2.83 -21.30 -36.49
N HIS A 801 -3.43 -22.34 -37.06
CA HIS A 801 -4.08 -23.40 -36.29
C HIS A 801 -3.06 -24.23 -35.50
N GLN A 802 -1.93 -24.61 -36.12
CA GLN A 802 -0.83 -25.29 -35.45
C GLN A 802 -0.15 -24.45 -34.36
N ALA A 803 -0.15 -23.13 -34.49
CA ALA A 803 0.33 -22.23 -33.44
C ALA A 803 -0.63 -22.13 -32.23
N THR A 804 -1.80 -22.77 -32.28
CA THR A 804 -2.75 -22.83 -31.16
C THR A 804 -2.24 -23.79 -30.10
N TYR A 805 -2.31 -23.37 -28.84
CA TYR A 805 -1.93 -24.21 -27.72
C TYR A 805 -3.16 -24.90 -27.13
N LEU A 806 -3.17 -26.23 -27.16
CA LEU A 806 -4.18 -27.08 -26.51
C LEU A 806 -3.80 -27.48 -25.08
N GLY A 807 -2.55 -27.23 -24.68
CA GLY A 807 -2.03 -27.57 -23.36
C GLY A 807 -1.44 -26.37 -22.61
N SER A 808 -1.29 -26.56 -21.30
CA SER A 808 -0.62 -25.61 -20.41
C SER A 808 -0.10 -26.37 -19.20
N ALA A 809 1.19 -26.22 -18.92
CA ALA A 809 1.82 -26.79 -17.73
C ALA A 809 2.06 -25.73 -16.64
N ALA A 810 1.56 -24.51 -16.82
CA ALA A 810 1.74 -23.40 -15.86
C ALA A 810 1.25 -23.72 -14.44
N ALA A 811 0.13 -24.44 -14.31
CA ALA A 811 -0.39 -24.89 -13.02
C ALA A 811 0.47 -25.98 -12.34
N HIS A 812 1.37 -26.60 -13.11
CA HIS A 812 2.24 -27.72 -12.74
C HIS A 812 3.72 -27.31 -12.71
N ARG A 813 4.03 -26.01 -12.63
CA ARG A 813 5.40 -25.48 -12.58
C ARG A 813 6.28 -26.13 -11.50
N GLY A 814 5.67 -26.64 -10.43
CA GLY A 814 6.41 -27.34 -9.38
C GLY A 814 7.13 -28.60 -9.87
N LEU A 815 6.71 -29.23 -10.97
CA LEU A 815 7.43 -30.38 -11.55
C LEU A 815 8.86 -30.01 -11.99
N LEU A 816 9.12 -28.74 -12.33
CA LEU A 816 10.45 -28.27 -12.70
C LEU A 816 11.44 -28.35 -11.54
N ALA A 817 10.98 -28.39 -10.29
CA ALA A 817 11.82 -28.63 -9.11
C ALA A 817 12.54 -29.99 -9.14
N LEU A 818 12.12 -30.92 -9.99
CA LEU A 818 12.77 -32.22 -10.15
C LEU A 818 13.92 -32.19 -11.18
N THR A 819 14.23 -31.02 -11.74
CA THR A 819 15.28 -30.84 -12.76
C THR A 819 16.62 -30.36 -12.19
N THR A 820 16.72 -30.16 -10.87
CA THR A 820 17.92 -29.57 -10.23
C THR A 820 19.20 -30.36 -10.49
N ARG A 821 19.09 -31.69 -10.67
CA ARG A 821 20.22 -32.59 -10.92
C ARG A 821 20.41 -32.99 -12.40
N MET A 822 19.68 -32.40 -13.34
CA MET A 822 19.89 -32.59 -14.78
C MET A 822 21.22 -31.92 -15.22
N PRO A 823 21.90 -32.35 -16.30
CA PRO A 823 23.04 -31.61 -16.81
C PRO A 823 22.62 -30.20 -17.25
N GLY A 824 23.35 -29.19 -16.74
CA GLY A 824 22.96 -27.80 -16.92
C GLY A 824 22.99 -27.34 -18.37
N ILE A 825 23.82 -27.96 -19.21
CA ILE A 825 23.88 -27.66 -20.65
C ILE A 825 22.59 -28.08 -21.36
N GLU A 826 22.09 -29.29 -21.09
CA GLU A 826 20.85 -29.78 -21.70
C GLU A 826 19.64 -28.96 -21.23
N LEU A 827 19.60 -28.60 -19.94
CA LEU A 827 18.57 -27.72 -19.40
C LEU A 827 18.61 -26.34 -20.06
N ALA A 828 19.81 -25.74 -20.17
CA ALA A 828 19.98 -24.44 -20.81
C ALA A 828 19.52 -24.46 -22.28
N ASP A 829 19.90 -25.48 -23.04
CA ASP A 829 19.51 -25.62 -24.44
C ASP A 829 17.99 -25.78 -24.61
N ALA A 830 17.36 -26.60 -23.77
CA ALA A 830 15.91 -26.78 -23.76
C ALA A 830 15.17 -25.48 -23.41
N VAL A 831 15.63 -24.75 -22.38
CA VAL A 831 15.03 -23.47 -21.99
C VAL A 831 15.24 -22.40 -23.05
N GLN A 832 16.43 -22.34 -23.67
CA GLN A 832 16.71 -21.41 -24.75
C GLN A 832 15.82 -21.69 -25.97
N SER A 833 15.65 -22.97 -26.33
CA SER A 833 14.73 -23.40 -27.40
C SER A 833 13.29 -22.99 -27.08
N TYR A 834 12.83 -23.23 -25.84
CA TYR A 834 11.51 -22.81 -25.40
C TYR A 834 11.32 -21.29 -25.48
N ILE A 835 12.28 -20.49 -24.99
CA ILE A 835 12.22 -19.03 -25.06
C ILE A 835 12.16 -18.54 -26.52
N ARG A 836 12.95 -19.14 -27.41
CA ARG A 836 12.99 -18.77 -28.83
C ARG A 836 11.64 -18.99 -29.51
N ASN A 837 10.97 -20.10 -29.22
CA ASN A 837 9.73 -20.51 -29.90
C ASN A 837 8.46 -20.03 -29.17
N HIS A 838 8.52 -19.86 -27.85
CA HIS A 838 7.37 -19.64 -26.97
C HIS A 838 7.57 -18.50 -25.96
N GLY A 839 8.56 -17.62 -26.15
CA GLY A 839 8.94 -16.57 -25.20
C GLY A 839 7.84 -15.55 -24.84
N ALA A 840 6.73 -15.51 -25.59
CA ALA A 840 5.55 -14.73 -25.22
C ALA A 840 4.82 -15.28 -23.97
N ARG A 841 5.02 -16.56 -23.62
CA ARG A 841 4.43 -17.24 -22.46
C ARG A 841 5.16 -16.87 -21.16
N ARG A 842 4.92 -15.64 -20.69
CA ARG A 842 5.62 -15.04 -19.53
C ARG A 842 5.69 -15.95 -18.30
N ALA A 843 4.57 -16.53 -17.87
CA ALA A 843 4.52 -17.31 -16.62
C ALA A 843 5.34 -18.61 -16.70
N GLN A 844 5.41 -19.20 -17.88
CA GLN A 844 6.20 -20.39 -18.16
C GLN A 844 7.69 -20.07 -18.23
N VAL A 845 8.05 -19.00 -18.95
CA VAL A 845 9.44 -18.52 -18.98
C VAL A 845 9.91 -18.19 -17.56
N ASP A 846 9.09 -17.49 -16.78
CA ASP A 846 9.36 -17.18 -15.37
C ASP A 846 9.57 -18.47 -14.54
N SER A 847 8.83 -19.54 -14.82
CA SER A 847 9.05 -20.84 -14.14
C SER A 847 10.33 -21.56 -14.59
N LEU A 848 10.70 -21.47 -15.87
CA LEU A 848 11.90 -22.11 -16.40
C LEU A 848 13.19 -21.41 -15.94
N ILE A 849 13.18 -20.09 -15.73
CA ILE A 849 14.36 -19.40 -15.16
C ILE A 849 14.63 -19.80 -13.71
N HIS A 850 13.59 -20.15 -12.94
CA HIS A 850 13.77 -20.73 -11.60
C HIS A 850 14.46 -22.10 -11.68
N ALA A 851 14.14 -22.93 -12.68
CA ALA A 851 14.84 -24.20 -12.89
C ALA A 851 16.33 -24.01 -13.22
N LEU A 852 16.67 -22.98 -14.02
CA LEU A 852 18.07 -22.63 -14.32
C LEU A 852 18.84 -22.22 -13.05
N TYR A 853 18.22 -21.35 -12.24
CA TYR A 853 18.77 -20.91 -10.95
C TYR A 853 19.03 -22.11 -10.02
N ALA A 854 18.04 -22.98 -9.89
CA ALA A 854 18.09 -24.15 -9.03
C ALA A 854 19.16 -25.17 -9.39
N ASN A 855 19.36 -25.38 -10.69
CA ASN A 855 20.38 -26.28 -11.20
C ASN A 855 21.78 -25.75 -10.88
N GLY A 856 21.99 -24.45 -11.04
CA GLY A 856 23.22 -23.76 -10.64
C GLY A 856 24.49 -24.17 -11.40
N GLN A 857 24.45 -25.10 -12.34
CA GLN A 857 25.64 -25.46 -13.12
C GLN A 857 26.02 -24.34 -14.10
N PRO A 858 27.30 -24.25 -14.53
CA PRO A 858 27.81 -23.11 -15.31
C PRO A 858 26.94 -22.73 -16.52
N ALA A 859 26.54 -23.69 -17.36
CA ALA A 859 25.73 -23.42 -18.55
C ALA A 859 24.33 -22.85 -18.23
N ALA A 860 23.67 -23.37 -17.18
CA ALA A 860 22.37 -22.87 -16.73
C ALA A 860 22.48 -21.45 -16.15
N VAL A 861 23.52 -21.18 -15.37
CA VAL A 861 23.81 -19.85 -14.80
C VAL A 861 24.10 -18.83 -15.89
N GLN A 862 24.87 -19.20 -16.93
CA GLN A 862 25.16 -18.31 -18.05
C GLN A 862 23.90 -17.93 -18.84
N LEU A 863 22.97 -18.87 -19.04
CA LEU A 863 21.68 -18.53 -19.64
C LEU A 863 20.85 -17.61 -18.73
N LEU A 864 20.81 -17.86 -17.43
CA LEU A 864 20.13 -17.01 -16.46
C LEU A 864 20.70 -15.57 -16.44
N LEU A 865 22.03 -15.43 -16.45
CA LEU A 865 22.74 -14.15 -16.57
C LEU A 865 22.37 -13.42 -17.87
N SER A 866 22.32 -14.13 -19.00
CA SER A 866 21.88 -13.57 -20.28
C SER A 866 20.45 -13.01 -20.21
N VAL A 867 19.53 -13.75 -19.58
CA VAL A 867 18.14 -13.31 -19.38
C VAL A 867 18.09 -12.06 -18.48
N SER A 868 18.85 -12.02 -17.38
CA SER A 868 18.87 -10.86 -16.47
C SER A 868 19.34 -9.55 -17.16
N ARG A 869 20.16 -9.66 -18.21
CA ARG A 869 20.74 -8.49 -18.90
C ARG A 869 19.94 -8.05 -20.13
N ARG A 870 19.34 -8.97 -20.89
CA ARG A 870 18.88 -8.69 -22.27
C ARG A 870 17.45 -9.16 -22.58
N PHE A 871 16.69 -9.64 -21.60
CA PHE A 871 15.34 -10.16 -21.88
C PHE A 871 14.32 -9.04 -22.11
N LYS A 872 13.47 -9.17 -23.15
CA LYS A 872 12.53 -8.13 -23.59
C LYS A 872 11.46 -7.77 -22.53
N GLN A 873 11.05 -8.73 -21.69
CA GLN A 873 10.03 -8.50 -20.68
C GLN A 873 10.67 -8.10 -19.34
N ALA A 874 10.48 -6.84 -18.93
CA ALA A 874 11.09 -6.27 -17.73
C ALA A 874 10.83 -7.07 -16.45
N SER A 875 9.65 -7.67 -16.28
CA SER A 875 9.35 -8.48 -15.09
C SER A 875 10.18 -9.77 -15.01
N VAL A 876 10.34 -10.49 -16.12
CA VAL A 876 11.17 -11.72 -16.18
C VAL A 876 12.64 -11.36 -16.00
N GLN A 877 13.07 -10.26 -16.63
CA GLN A 877 14.43 -9.72 -16.47
C GLN A 877 14.74 -9.41 -15.00
N ALA A 878 13.83 -8.70 -14.30
CA ALA A 878 13.98 -8.36 -12.89
C ALA A 878 13.97 -9.60 -11.99
N THR A 879 13.14 -10.62 -12.29
CA THR A 879 13.19 -11.89 -11.56
C THR A 879 14.54 -12.58 -11.75
N ALA A 880 15.04 -12.69 -12.98
CA ALA A 880 16.34 -13.29 -13.26
C ALA A 880 17.49 -12.52 -12.57
N GLY A 881 17.44 -11.18 -12.53
CA GLY A 881 18.40 -10.35 -11.79
C GLY A 881 18.45 -10.69 -10.30
N ARG A 882 17.29 -10.75 -9.63
CA ARG A 882 17.22 -11.16 -8.22
C ARG A 882 17.75 -12.58 -7.98
N LEU A 883 17.45 -13.52 -8.88
CA LEU A 883 17.95 -14.89 -8.76
C LEU A 883 19.47 -14.98 -8.93
N VAL A 884 20.05 -14.16 -9.83
CA VAL A 884 21.51 -14.04 -9.97
C VAL A 884 22.14 -13.51 -8.68
N GLU A 885 21.57 -12.45 -8.09
CA GLU A 885 22.03 -11.89 -6.82
C GLU A 885 21.98 -12.93 -5.70
N SER A 886 20.85 -13.64 -5.56
CA SER A 886 20.69 -14.69 -4.56
C SER A 886 21.68 -15.85 -4.75
N LEU A 887 21.96 -16.27 -5.99
CA LEU A 887 22.92 -17.33 -6.26
C LEU A 887 24.36 -16.90 -5.97
N ALA A 888 24.69 -15.64 -6.26
CA ALA A 888 25.99 -15.06 -5.96
C ALA A 888 26.22 -15.02 -4.44
N GLU A 889 25.23 -14.53 -3.69
CA GLU A 889 25.26 -14.49 -2.21
C GLU A 889 25.45 -15.88 -1.59
N GLN A 890 24.73 -16.90 -2.09
CA GLN A 890 24.88 -18.29 -1.62
C GLN A 890 26.30 -18.84 -1.81
N ARG A 891 27.00 -18.41 -2.86
CA ARG A 891 28.38 -18.82 -3.15
C ARG A 891 29.43 -17.92 -2.51
N GLY A 892 29.01 -16.85 -1.83
CA GLY A 892 29.91 -15.81 -1.32
C GLY A 892 30.64 -15.06 -2.42
N TRP A 893 30.00 -14.88 -3.58
CA TRP A 893 30.53 -14.18 -4.75
C TRP A 893 29.71 -12.91 -5.02
N THR A 894 30.29 -11.94 -5.71
CA THR A 894 29.52 -10.86 -6.33
C THR A 894 28.83 -11.35 -7.60
N ALA A 895 27.83 -10.60 -8.09
CA ALA A 895 27.17 -10.94 -9.35
C ALA A 895 28.13 -10.89 -10.56
N GLU A 896 29.17 -10.06 -10.49
CA GLU A 896 30.25 -10.00 -11.50
C GLU A 896 31.15 -11.23 -11.40
N GLU A 897 31.59 -11.60 -10.19
CA GLU A 897 32.37 -12.81 -9.96
C GLU A 897 31.61 -14.08 -10.39
N LEU A 898 30.30 -14.13 -10.14
CA LEU A 898 29.44 -15.22 -10.61
C LEU A 898 29.44 -15.30 -12.13
N ALA A 899 29.40 -14.15 -12.83
CA ALA A 899 29.44 -14.12 -14.29
C ALA A 899 30.77 -14.62 -14.85
N ASP A 900 31.89 -14.23 -14.26
CA ASP A 900 33.23 -14.60 -14.71
C ASP A 900 33.54 -16.07 -14.39
N ARG A 901 33.20 -16.54 -13.19
CA ARG A 901 33.49 -17.91 -12.72
C ARG A 901 32.61 -18.99 -13.33
N THR A 902 31.56 -18.62 -14.06
CA THR A 902 30.66 -19.59 -14.72
C THR A 902 30.80 -19.62 -16.24
N ILE A 903 31.81 -18.93 -16.79
CA ILE A 903 32.14 -19.05 -18.22
C ILE A 903 32.58 -20.51 -18.49
N PRO A 904 32.00 -21.19 -19.51
CA PRO A 904 32.38 -22.56 -19.83
C PRO A 904 33.86 -22.67 -20.17
N ALA A 905 34.60 -23.51 -19.44
CA ALA A 905 36.03 -23.72 -19.67
C ALA A 905 36.35 -24.59 -20.90
N ALA A 906 35.37 -24.88 -21.77
CA ALA A 906 35.54 -25.72 -22.97
C ALA A 906 36.22 -27.09 -22.75
N GLY A 907 36.02 -27.69 -21.56
CA GLY A 907 36.62 -28.97 -21.16
C GLY A 907 38.02 -28.87 -20.55
N PHE A 908 38.56 -27.67 -20.37
CA PHE A 908 39.80 -27.46 -19.62
C PHE A 908 39.53 -27.53 -18.11
N ASP A 909 40.34 -28.32 -17.42
CA ASP A 909 40.30 -28.48 -15.97
C ASP A 909 41.02 -27.32 -15.26
N GLY A 910 41.01 -27.31 -13.93
CA GLY A 910 41.61 -26.26 -13.09
C GLY A 910 43.13 -26.12 -13.23
N ASP A 911 43.79 -27.05 -13.91
CA ASP A 911 45.20 -27.03 -14.30
C ASP A 911 45.44 -26.39 -15.69
N ALA A 912 44.38 -25.89 -16.34
CA ALA A 912 44.36 -25.35 -17.69
C ALA A 912 44.70 -26.40 -18.79
N LEU A 913 44.38 -27.68 -18.55
CA LEU A 913 44.56 -28.77 -19.50
C LEU A 913 43.21 -29.43 -19.85
N LEU A 914 43.05 -29.84 -21.11
CA LEU A 914 41.92 -30.65 -21.58
C LEU A 914 42.32 -32.13 -21.54
N HIS A 915 41.81 -32.90 -20.58
CA HIS A 915 42.13 -34.33 -20.47
C HIS A 915 41.14 -35.17 -21.30
N LEU A 916 41.65 -35.95 -22.26
CA LEU A 916 40.87 -36.82 -23.12
C LEU A 916 41.28 -38.28 -22.90
N ASP A 917 40.46 -39.01 -22.16
CA ASP A 917 40.66 -40.44 -21.87
C ASP A 917 39.86 -41.32 -22.84
N PHE A 918 40.57 -42.19 -23.57
CA PHE A 918 40.00 -43.20 -24.48
C PHE A 918 40.31 -44.64 -24.02
N GLY A 919 40.50 -44.85 -22.72
CA GLY A 919 40.79 -46.15 -22.12
C GLY A 919 42.28 -46.47 -22.14
N THR A 920 42.77 -47.17 -23.17
CA THR A 920 44.20 -47.53 -23.27
C THR A 920 45.09 -46.37 -23.74
N ARG A 921 44.50 -45.22 -24.09
CA ARG A 921 45.18 -44.02 -24.58
C ARG A 921 44.58 -42.80 -23.90
N ALA A 922 45.44 -41.95 -23.35
CA ALA A 922 45.07 -40.64 -22.82
C ALA A 922 45.82 -39.54 -23.57
N PHE A 923 45.12 -38.43 -23.83
CA PHE A 923 45.67 -37.23 -24.43
C PHE A 923 45.41 -36.01 -23.54
N VAL A 924 46.32 -35.05 -23.63
CA VAL A 924 46.27 -33.77 -22.93
C VAL A 924 46.28 -32.66 -23.96
N GLY A 925 45.20 -31.87 -23.99
CA GLY A 925 45.06 -30.67 -24.80
C GLY A 925 45.54 -29.43 -24.07
N ARG A 926 46.35 -28.59 -24.74
CA ARG A 926 46.78 -27.27 -24.27
C ARG A 926 46.28 -26.18 -25.20
N ALA A 927 45.73 -25.11 -24.63
CA ALA A 927 45.35 -23.94 -25.40
C ALA A 927 46.61 -23.18 -25.86
N THR A 928 46.72 -22.89 -27.14
CA THR A 928 47.82 -22.13 -27.72
C THR A 928 47.52 -20.62 -27.72
N PRO A 929 48.53 -19.75 -27.86
CA PRO A 929 48.32 -18.30 -28.02
C PRO A 929 47.49 -17.91 -29.25
N SER A 930 47.37 -18.80 -30.26
CA SER A 930 46.53 -18.60 -31.45
C SER A 930 45.08 -19.05 -31.27
N GLY A 931 44.70 -19.52 -30.06
CA GLY A 931 43.33 -19.98 -29.78
C GLY A 931 43.00 -21.36 -30.35
N THR A 932 44.02 -22.17 -30.67
CA THR A 932 43.85 -23.58 -31.05
C THR A 932 44.17 -24.49 -29.87
N ILE A 933 43.76 -25.77 -29.94
CA ILE A 933 44.11 -26.78 -28.94
C ILE A 933 45.17 -27.69 -29.55
N GLU A 934 46.35 -27.75 -28.93
CA GLU A 934 47.37 -28.74 -29.25
C GLU A 934 47.19 -29.96 -28.35
N LEU A 935 47.03 -31.13 -28.96
CA LEU A 935 46.93 -32.41 -28.26
C LEU A 935 48.32 -33.00 -28.09
N SER A 936 48.56 -33.67 -26.96
CA SER A 936 49.76 -34.46 -26.71
C SER A 936 49.39 -35.75 -26.01
N THR A 937 50.15 -36.82 -26.18
CA THR A 937 49.99 -38.04 -25.37
C THR A 937 50.38 -37.77 -23.91
N ALA A 938 50.04 -38.69 -22.99
CA ALA A 938 50.49 -38.63 -21.60
C ALA A 938 52.02 -38.49 -21.44
N ASP A 939 52.81 -38.96 -22.42
CA ASP A 939 54.28 -38.84 -22.47
C ASP A 939 54.79 -37.54 -23.12
N GLY A 940 53.91 -36.59 -23.45
CA GLY A 940 54.27 -35.30 -24.01
C GLY A 940 54.64 -35.29 -25.51
N LYS A 941 54.30 -36.35 -26.26
CA LYS A 941 54.45 -36.36 -27.72
C LYS A 941 53.26 -35.66 -28.37
N PRO A 942 53.45 -34.69 -29.30
CA PRO A 942 52.37 -34.08 -30.05
C PRO A 942 51.57 -35.10 -30.88
#